data_AF-T0K7S5-F1
#
_entry.id   AF-T0K7S5-F1
#
_cell.length_a   1.000
_cell.length_b   1.000
_cell.length_c   1.000
_cell.angle_alpha   90.00
_cell.angle_beta   90.00
_cell.angle_gamma   90.00
#
_symmetry.space_group_name_H-M   'P 1'
#
loop_
_entity.id
_entity.type
_entity.pdbx_description
1 polymer ?
#
loop_
_entity_poly.entity_id
_entity_poly.type
_entity_poly.pdbx_seq_one_letter_code
_entity_poly.pdbx_strand_id
1 'polypeptide(L)'
;MRNESILETLFDTGFTGRLIQVAEALDPGDAVSNQILNLDRQFKRLGLESMVLSKWHHQDVAASRRDLTDVQVTEKDIVIFHFCGFSEHSVPWVLEQYCTRIIYYHNITPHRFFPVGSALYEFCRKGREQLKEIVPRFHAHWGASTYNLEELHTAGADPAKSVVIPIIVPSAPRPTADTNRSRGQWLFVGRIVANKCQLDLIDVFAQARKANPAIAEKLVLVGGYNPQDPYYRKIVDRITKLKLQDQVELTSKISDAEREAYFRSSQFYVSISEHEGFGVPLVEAPLRGLPVLALDRAAAKETTAGHGLIDDRAELVAMIQKLSEDRSAYDRLVNWQRENAYRFSERNVCHLIRGALSALLPARNRYKTLSIVICTYNRIDHLKRCLDYLRCQSNPNFEVVVVDGPSTDGTKAYLARYGNGIKVLENPHCNLSASRNIGIANAAGDIVAFIDDDSIPFDTWVDSVLRAYNERPLTVAALGGPVFFAGTLSFQSEDIGIDIRARTKISIRQQELGKDGWYRAIAGTNSSFVRETTIRHGGFDEQFDYFLDEAELRLRLQLKGHLVGYSQDVLVRHEFAQSHKRRGKHDYDRKTVCKNISYFVAAYGGLEGRMLRTYLEQRLSTERVAPLVAAHDDGELTEDACEAGVRAIWEGMEQGLADARDWPKTRTFKDTPPAFLPFAVNLDYHAVGRDMAPLHICIISKEVPPFTHASGIGTLYYHLANELLLMGHHISLIVPSHEDRDWRQGPLTVCYTDTREEVIPHLDRGFSNNMNWSLSAFARLAGLHEKHRVDIVESALKDTQALAFANLERWRRPPLVLRLVTPFQMAADMNLWHVAGGAASAFNAAERTLIANADAVLPISGQIATTIERCHKLERDERWELAPGGIAHWPLFNVQENYDNLDRLGDLDCAGLADEKIVLFIGRLELRKGVDILFGALEAILAGDPAARIVIAGKDSDGWQQKVLASLPRGQESRVHFLGEVSGAIRDKLLAHAHCLVVPSRYESFGLAPLEAFVHKVPVVASRSGAIPEVVLDGECGLLFSEGNSKELADAVVRILTNPTLHNRLSLGAAKRIRDFSARNSAIRTVEIYGHLLAQRSIGKPRRVPVAPMLRLADYRASSQEKMTG
;
A
#
# COMPACT_ATOMS: atom_id res chain seq x y z
N MET A 1 -16.96 -23.39 -38.38
CA MET A 1 -15.68 -22.97 -37.76
C MET A 1 -15.71 -23.43 -36.32
N ARG A 2 -14.61 -24.05 -35.89
CA ARG A 2 -14.47 -24.93 -34.73
C ARG A 2 -14.65 -24.18 -33.41
N ASN A 3 -14.96 -24.93 -32.35
CA ASN A 3 -14.76 -24.56 -30.94
C ASN A 3 -13.35 -23.98 -30.75
N GLU A 4 -13.21 -22.65 -30.84
CA GLU A 4 -12.06 -21.94 -30.29
C GLU A 4 -12.21 -21.97 -28.77
N SER A 5 -11.16 -22.43 -28.09
CA SER A 5 -11.17 -22.61 -26.63
C SER A 5 -11.39 -21.26 -25.95
N ILE A 6 -12.15 -21.25 -24.85
CA ILE A 6 -12.40 -20.07 -23.99
C ILE A 6 -11.09 -19.36 -23.57
N LEU A 7 -9.93 -20.02 -23.67
CA LEU A 7 -8.60 -19.50 -23.37
C LEU A 7 -8.03 -18.52 -24.43
N GLU A 8 -8.49 -18.54 -25.69
CA GLU A 8 -8.05 -17.55 -26.71
C GLU A 8 -8.73 -16.18 -26.53
N THR A 9 -9.79 -16.11 -25.71
CA THR A 9 -10.60 -14.89 -25.51
C THR A 9 -10.09 -13.94 -24.41
N LEU A 10 -9.34 -14.42 -23.42
CA LEU A 10 -8.90 -13.57 -22.30
C LEU A 10 -7.73 -12.65 -22.71
N PHE A 11 -7.64 -11.48 -22.08
CA PHE A 11 -6.51 -10.57 -22.25
C PHE A 11 -5.38 -10.97 -21.29
N ASP A 12 -4.19 -11.27 -21.82
CA ASP A 12 -3.06 -11.70 -21.00
C ASP A 12 -2.39 -10.51 -20.31
N THR A 13 -2.98 -10.09 -19.20
CA THR A 13 -2.54 -8.95 -18.39
C THR A 13 -2.48 -9.30 -16.91
N GLY A 14 -1.64 -8.57 -16.18
CA GLY A 14 -1.58 -8.60 -14.72
C GLY A 14 -2.53 -7.58 -14.09
N PHE A 15 -3.11 -6.70 -14.92
CA PHE A 15 -3.97 -5.60 -14.49
C PHE A 15 -5.19 -6.09 -13.72
N THR A 16 -5.41 -5.53 -12.53
CA THR A 16 -6.56 -5.84 -11.67
C THR A 16 -7.43 -4.62 -11.38
N GLY A 17 -7.12 -3.47 -11.99
CA GLY A 17 -7.96 -2.28 -11.90
C GLY A 17 -9.22 -2.38 -12.75
N ARG A 18 -10.03 -1.32 -12.74
CA ARG A 18 -11.32 -1.28 -13.45
C ARG A 18 -11.25 -0.37 -14.67
N LEU A 19 -11.96 -0.75 -15.73
CA LEU A 19 -12.24 0.09 -16.89
C LEU A 19 -13.58 0.80 -16.70
N ILE A 20 -13.53 2.06 -16.30
CA ILE A 20 -14.69 2.89 -15.96
C ILE A 20 -15.04 3.77 -17.16
N GLN A 21 -16.15 3.47 -17.83
CA GLN A 21 -16.64 4.26 -18.94
C GLN A 21 -17.56 5.36 -18.43
N VAL A 22 -17.35 6.60 -18.87
CA VAL A 22 -18.08 7.78 -18.37
C VAL A 22 -18.71 8.54 -19.53
N ALA A 23 -19.99 8.90 -19.41
CA ALA A 23 -20.71 9.76 -20.35
C ALA A 23 -21.65 10.72 -19.62
N GLU A 24 -21.95 11.88 -20.23
CA GLU A 24 -22.88 12.84 -19.63
C GLU A 24 -24.31 12.29 -19.55
N ALA A 25 -24.75 11.62 -20.62
CA ALA A 25 -26.06 11.01 -20.75
C ALA A 25 -25.95 9.64 -21.41
N LEU A 26 -26.88 8.73 -21.06
CA LEU A 26 -27.01 7.42 -21.68
C LEU A 26 -28.47 7.22 -22.14
N ASP A 27 -28.67 7.07 -23.45
CA ASP A 27 -29.99 6.98 -24.09
C ASP A 27 -30.11 5.73 -25.00
N PRO A 28 -31.21 4.98 -24.94
CA PRO A 28 -31.42 3.83 -25.82
C PRO A 28 -31.53 4.29 -27.29
N GLY A 29 -30.89 3.53 -28.19
CA GLY A 29 -30.88 3.80 -29.62
C GLY A 29 -29.94 4.93 -30.06
N ASP A 30 -29.24 5.58 -29.13
CA ASP A 30 -28.16 6.52 -29.45
C ASP A 30 -26.86 5.76 -29.79
N ALA A 31 -26.12 6.26 -30.79
CA ALA A 31 -24.90 5.61 -31.29
C ALA A 31 -23.78 5.55 -30.24
N VAL A 32 -23.61 6.61 -29.45
CA VAL A 32 -22.56 6.69 -28.42
C VAL A 32 -22.92 5.76 -27.25
N SER A 33 -24.19 5.80 -26.83
CA SER A 33 -24.71 4.93 -25.76
C SER A 33 -24.58 3.45 -26.13
N ASN A 34 -24.93 3.07 -27.36
CA ASN A 34 -24.73 1.72 -27.86
C ASN A 34 -23.26 1.33 -27.88
N GLN A 35 -22.36 2.23 -28.28
CA GLN A 35 -20.93 1.96 -28.27
C GLN A 35 -20.39 1.70 -26.86
N ILE A 36 -20.82 2.48 -25.87
CA ILE A 36 -20.45 2.29 -24.45
C ILE A 36 -20.86 0.89 -23.98
N LEU A 37 -22.10 0.50 -24.23
CA LEU A 37 -22.62 -0.83 -23.85
C LEU A 37 -21.95 -1.97 -24.63
N ASN A 38 -21.59 -1.73 -25.89
CA ASN A 38 -20.84 -2.70 -26.70
C ASN A 38 -19.42 -2.91 -26.16
N LEU A 39 -18.72 -1.82 -25.82
CA LEU A 39 -17.39 -1.86 -25.22
C LEU A 39 -17.40 -2.54 -23.85
N ASP A 40 -18.37 -2.22 -22.99
CA ASP A 40 -18.54 -2.88 -21.69
C ASP A 40 -18.62 -4.41 -21.84
N ARG A 41 -19.41 -4.88 -22.82
CA ARG A 41 -19.49 -6.31 -23.15
C ARG A 41 -18.16 -6.88 -23.66
N GLN A 42 -17.41 -6.15 -24.49
CA GLN A 42 -16.11 -6.62 -24.97
C GLN A 42 -15.06 -6.67 -23.86
N PHE A 43 -14.99 -5.65 -22.98
CA PHE A 43 -14.07 -5.65 -21.85
C PHE A 43 -14.33 -6.84 -20.91
N LYS A 44 -15.61 -7.12 -20.60
CA LYS A 44 -15.99 -8.29 -19.80
C LYS A 44 -15.63 -9.61 -20.48
N ARG A 45 -15.78 -9.73 -21.80
CA ARG A 45 -15.34 -10.91 -22.57
C ARG A 45 -13.82 -11.10 -22.56
N LEU A 46 -13.07 -10.00 -22.50
CA LEU A 46 -11.61 -10.03 -22.32
C LEU A 46 -11.17 -10.40 -20.90
N GLY A 47 -12.11 -10.59 -19.97
CA GLY A 47 -11.84 -10.88 -18.56
C GLY A 47 -11.48 -9.66 -17.72
N LEU A 48 -11.74 -8.45 -18.22
CA LEU A 48 -11.47 -7.19 -17.52
C LEU A 48 -12.72 -6.73 -16.76
N GLU A 49 -12.51 -6.16 -15.58
CA GLU A 49 -13.60 -5.51 -14.84
C GLU A 49 -13.97 -4.19 -15.52
N SER A 50 -15.25 -4.01 -15.86
CA SER A 50 -15.75 -2.77 -16.47
C SER A 50 -17.10 -2.36 -15.90
N MET A 51 -17.31 -1.05 -15.84
CA MET A 51 -18.56 -0.42 -15.44
C MET A 51 -18.82 0.85 -16.25
N VAL A 52 -20.09 1.24 -16.31
CA VAL A 52 -20.56 2.44 -17.00
C VAL A 52 -21.13 3.43 -15.99
N LEU A 53 -20.69 4.68 -16.06
CA LEU A 53 -21.18 5.80 -15.26
C LEU A 53 -21.81 6.85 -16.17
N SER A 54 -22.94 7.40 -15.74
CA SER A 54 -23.51 8.59 -16.38
C SER A 54 -24.26 9.43 -15.37
N LYS A 55 -24.38 10.74 -15.64
CA LYS A 55 -25.22 11.62 -14.83
C LYS A 55 -26.68 11.50 -15.20
N TRP A 56 -26.97 11.63 -16.48
CA TRP A 56 -28.31 11.51 -17.04
C TRP A 56 -28.49 10.15 -17.69
N HIS A 57 -29.71 9.62 -17.69
CA HIS A 57 -30.01 8.35 -18.31
C HIS A 57 -31.51 8.20 -18.56
N HIS A 58 -31.85 7.39 -19.56
CA HIS A 58 -33.19 6.84 -19.73
C HIS A 58 -33.42 5.62 -18.82
N GLN A 59 -34.67 5.35 -18.43
CA GLN A 59 -35.00 4.23 -17.53
C GLN A 59 -34.58 2.86 -18.08
N ASP A 60 -34.68 2.66 -19.40
CA ASP A 60 -34.32 1.39 -20.06
C ASP A 60 -32.85 0.99 -19.92
N VAL A 61 -31.96 1.97 -19.66
CA VAL A 61 -30.53 1.73 -19.46
C VAL A 61 -30.11 1.89 -18.00
N ALA A 62 -31.04 2.17 -17.08
CA ALA A 62 -30.75 2.42 -15.67
C ALA A 62 -30.02 1.26 -14.99
N ALA A 63 -30.40 0.01 -15.31
CA ALA A 63 -29.76 -1.18 -14.74
C ALA A 63 -28.32 -1.43 -15.26
N SER A 64 -27.91 -0.75 -16.34
CA SER A 64 -26.60 -0.94 -16.98
C SER A 64 -25.57 0.13 -16.59
N ARG A 65 -25.94 1.09 -15.72
CA ARG A 65 -25.07 2.20 -15.30
C ARG A 65 -25.11 2.42 -13.78
N ARG A 66 -24.13 3.16 -13.24
CA ARG A 66 -24.15 3.73 -11.88
C ARG A 66 -24.02 5.25 -11.91
N ASP A 67 -24.27 5.91 -10.78
CA ASP A 67 -24.05 7.35 -10.66
C ASP A 67 -22.57 7.68 -10.45
N LEU A 68 -22.18 8.91 -10.81
CA LEU A 68 -20.80 9.39 -10.69
C LEU A 68 -20.34 9.41 -9.22
N THR A 69 -21.27 9.60 -8.29
CA THR A 69 -20.98 9.67 -6.85
C THR A 69 -20.80 8.32 -6.17
N ASP A 70 -21.17 7.22 -6.83
CA ASP A 70 -21.22 5.89 -6.22
C ASP A 70 -19.88 5.15 -6.28
N VAL A 71 -18.87 5.75 -6.93
CA VAL A 71 -17.61 5.08 -7.26
C VAL A 71 -16.45 5.94 -6.80
N GLN A 72 -15.59 5.36 -5.97
CA GLN A 72 -14.28 5.92 -5.67
C GLN A 72 -13.27 5.39 -6.68
N VAL A 73 -12.57 6.29 -7.36
CA VAL A 73 -11.56 5.97 -8.39
C VAL A 73 -10.16 6.07 -7.78
N THR A 74 -9.28 5.14 -8.17
CA THR A 74 -7.88 5.11 -7.73
C THR A 74 -6.92 5.12 -8.92
N GLU A 75 -5.62 5.21 -8.67
CA GLU A 75 -4.63 5.14 -9.74
C GLU A 75 -4.54 3.75 -10.40
N LYS A 76 -5.13 2.71 -9.77
CA LYS A 76 -5.28 1.40 -10.40
C LYS A 76 -6.29 1.43 -11.54
N ASP A 77 -7.24 2.37 -11.56
CA ASP A 77 -8.33 2.40 -12.53
C ASP A 77 -7.97 3.17 -13.81
N ILE A 78 -8.72 2.87 -14.87
CA ILE A 78 -8.71 3.63 -16.13
C ILE A 78 -10.10 4.19 -16.35
N VAL A 79 -10.19 5.51 -16.50
CA VAL A 79 -11.41 6.21 -16.89
C VAL A 79 -11.40 6.46 -18.40
N ILE A 80 -12.41 5.95 -19.09
CA ILE A 80 -12.67 6.17 -20.52
C ILE A 80 -13.83 7.15 -20.65
N PHE A 81 -13.54 8.39 -20.98
CA PHE A 81 -14.54 9.44 -21.10
C PHE A 81 -15.06 9.57 -22.52
N HIS A 82 -16.34 9.23 -22.73
CA HIS A 82 -17.02 9.34 -24.00
C HIS A 82 -17.51 10.78 -24.21
N PHE A 83 -16.82 11.51 -25.09
CA PHE A 83 -17.11 12.92 -25.32
C PHE A 83 -17.76 13.14 -26.68
N CYS A 84 -19.00 13.65 -26.66
CA CYS A 84 -19.84 13.87 -27.85
C CYS A 84 -20.60 15.21 -27.83
N GLY A 85 -20.28 16.10 -26.88
CA GLY A 85 -20.96 17.38 -26.68
C GLY A 85 -20.59 18.03 -25.35
N PHE A 86 -21.17 19.21 -25.07
CA PHE A 86 -20.95 19.88 -23.78
C PHE A 86 -21.36 18.99 -22.61
N SER A 87 -20.47 18.85 -21.63
CA SER A 87 -20.69 18.01 -20.44
C SER A 87 -20.50 18.87 -19.20
N GLU A 88 -21.61 19.15 -18.53
CA GLU A 88 -21.62 20.03 -17.36
C GLU A 88 -21.12 19.29 -16.10
N HIS A 89 -21.45 18.01 -15.96
CA HIS A 89 -21.17 17.27 -14.74
C HIS A 89 -20.00 16.28 -14.88
N SER A 90 -19.91 15.60 -16.02
CA SER A 90 -18.92 14.52 -16.19
C SER A 90 -17.51 15.05 -16.42
N VAL A 91 -17.33 16.17 -17.14
CA VAL A 91 -16.00 16.77 -17.34
C VAL A 91 -15.34 17.17 -16.01
N PRO A 92 -15.96 17.97 -15.13
CA PRO A 92 -15.37 18.28 -13.83
C PRO A 92 -15.01 17.02 -13.04
N TRP A 93 -15.92 16.05 -13.00
CA TRP A 93 -15.70 14.78 -12.30
C TRP A 93 -14.50 14.02 -12.85
N VAL A 94 -14.39 13.85 -14.18
CA VAL A 94 -13.29 13.10 -14.82
C VAL A 94 -11.94 13.78 -14.58
N LEU A 95 -11.89 15.12 -14.64
CA LEU A 95 -10.65 15.87 -14.45
C LEU A 95 -10.16 15.87 -12.99
N GLU A 96 -11.06 15.67 -12.04
CA GLU A 96 -10.76 15.54 -10.62
C GLU A 96 -10.27 14.14 -10.20
N GLN A 97 -10.42 13.12 -11.06
CA GLN A 97 -10.00 11.75 -10.70
C GLN A 97 -8.49 11.56 -10.88
N TYR A 98 -7.83 11.11 -9.82
CA TYR A 98 -6.43 10.69 -9.86
C TYR A 98 -6.29 9.26 -10.42
N CYS A 99 -6.34 9.15 -11.75
CA CYS A 99 -6.29 7.88 -12.47
C CYS A 99 -5.78 8.05 -13.91
N THR A 100 -5.61 6.92 -14.60
CA THR A 100 -5.34 6.95 -16.04
C THR A 100 -6.61 7.35 -16.78
N ARG A 101 -6.48 8.31 -17.69
CA ARG A 101 -7.62 8.95 -18.36
C ARG A 101 -7.48 8.79 -19.86
N ILE A 102 -8.51 8.25 -20.50
CA ILE A 102 -8.65 8.13 -21.95
C ILE A 102 -9.84 8.99 -22.38
N ILE A 103 -9.66 9.84 -23.39
CA ILE A 103 -10.80 10.50 -24.05
C ILE A 103 -11.19 9.67 -25.26
N TYR A 104 -12.45 9.26 -25.35
CA TYR A 104 -13.00 8.64 -26.54
C TYR A 104 -13.96 9.62 -27.22
N TYR A 105 -13.47 10.25 -28.28
CA TYR A 105 -14.16 11.34 -28.96
C TYR A 105 -15.05 10.85 -30.11
N HIS A 106 -16.33 11.25 -30.05
CA HIS A 106 -17.38 10.86 -31.01
C HIS A 106 -17.78 11.98 -31.98
N ASN A 107 -17.03 13.08 -32.01
CA ASN A 107 -17.29 14.30 -32.79
C ASN A 107 -18.46 15.16 -32.25
N ILE A 108 -18.37 16.48 -32.44
CA ILE A 108 -19.40 17.46 -32.10
C ILE A 108 -19.77 18.22 -33.37
N THR A 109 -21.06 18.17 -33.71
CA THR A 109 -21.58 18.88 -34.88
C THR A 109 -21.25 20.38 -34.80
N PRO A 110 -20.67 20.99 -35.85
CA PRO A 110 -20.38 22.42 -35.84
C PRO A 110 -21.63 23.26 -35.56
N HIS A 111 -21.54 24.17 -34.58
CA HIS A 111 -22.67 25.01 -34.16
C HIS A 111 -23.29 25.82 -35.30
N ARG A 112 -22.52 26.16 -36.35
CA ARG A 112 -22.96 26.86 -37.56
C ARG A 112 -24.13 26.20 -38.32
N PHE A 113 -24.39 24.91 -38.10
CA PHE A 113 -25.55 24.22 -38.68
C PHE A 113 -26.87 24.53 -37.97
N PHE A 114 -26.82 25.15 -36.80
CA PHE A 114 -27.99 25.47 -35.98
C PHE A 114 -28.21 26.99 -35.91
N PRO A 115 -29.46 27.46 -35.75
CA PRO A 115 -29.73 28.88 -35.57
C PRO A 115 -28.98 29.46 -34.37
N VAL A 116 -28.36 30.63 -34.54
CA VAL A 116 -27.67 31.36 -33.47
C VAL A 116 -28.62 31.57 -32.29
N GLY A 117 -28.15 31.25 -31.08
CA GLY A 117 -28.94 31.35 -29.85
C GLY A 117 -29.87 30.17 -29.55
N SER A 118 -29.97 29.17 -30.45
CA SER A 118 -30.69 27.92 -30.13
C SER A 118 -29.93 27.07 -29.12
N ALA A 119 -30.65 26.20 -28.39
CA ALA A 119 -30.04 25.30 -27.40
C ALA A 119 -28.96 24.39 -28.02
N LEU A 120 -29.19 23.87 -29.22
CA LEU A 120 -28.21 23.03 -29.94
C LEU A 120 -26.99 23.82 -30.43
N TYR A 121 -27.18 25.08 -30.83
CA TYR A 121 -26.07 25.97 -31.18
C TYR A 121 -25.14 26.17 -29.98
N GLU A 122 -25.69 26.55 -28.82
CA GLU A 122 -24.92 26.77 -27.61
C GLU A 122 -24.27 25.48 -27.08
N PHE A 123 -25.00 24.36 -27.09
CA PHE A 123 -24.47 23.06 -26.70
C PHE A 123 -23.25 22.64 -27.54
N CYS A 124 -23.33 22.79 -28.85
CA CYS A 124 -22.23 22.43 -29.76
C CYS A 124 -21.05 23.41 -29.66
N ARG A 125 -21.32 24.72 -29.52
CA ARG A 125 -20.29 25.75 -29.36
C ARG A 125 -19.50 25.51 -28.07
N LYS A 126 -20.20 25.42 -26.94
CA LYS A 126 -19.60 25.16 -25.63
C LYS A 126 -18.87 23.83 -25.58
N GLY A 127 -19.41 22.76 -26.19
CA GLY A 127 -18.74 21.46 -26.22
C GLY A 127 -17.41 21.48 -26.98
N ARG A 128 -17.33 22.22 -28.08
CA ARG A 128 -16.07 22.37 -28.86
C ARG A 128 -15.06 23.29 -28.17
N GLU A 129 -15.52 24.29 -27.42
CA GLU A 129 -14.67 25.10 -26.56
C GLU A 129 -14.10 24.25 -25.42
N GLN A 130 -14.97 23.52 -24.72
CA GLN A 130 -14.61 22.58 -23.66
C GLN A 130 -13.62 21.51 -24.16
N LEU A 131 -13.77 20.99 -25.38
CA LEU A 131 -12.83 20.02 -25.97
C LEU A 131 -11.38 20.52 -25.91
N LYS A 132 -11.14 21.76 -26.34
CA LYS A 132 -9.79 22.36 -26.40
C LYS A 132 -9.18 22.51 -25.01
N GLU A 133 -10.01 22.78 -24.01
CA GLU A 133 -9.57 22.95 -22.62
C GLU A 133 -9.14 21.63 -21.98
N ILE A 134 -9.84 20.53 -22.31
CA ILE A 134 -9.68 19.27 -21.58
C ILE A 134 -8.71 18.28 -22.22
N VAL A 135 -8.53 18.31 -23.55
CA VAL A 135 -7.72 17.30 -24.28
C VAL A 135 -6.30 17.12 -23.72
N PRO A 136 -5.54 18.18 -23.40
CA PRO A 136 -4.18 18.04 -22.84
C PRO A 136 -4.11 17.31 -21.48
N ARG A 137 -5.26 17.09 -20.83
CA ARG A 137 -5.36 16.44 -19.52
C ARG A 137 -5.53 14.92 -19.61
N PHE A 138 -5.60 14.35 -20.82
CA PHE A 138 -5.77 12.91 -21.03
C PHE A 138 -4.44 12.20 -21.35
N HIS A 139 -4.32 10.94 -20.95
CA HIS A 139 -3.12 10.12 -21.14
C HIS A 139 -3.14 9.39 -22.49
N ALA A 140 -4.32 9.11 -23.03
CA ALA A 140 -4.51 8.51 -24.35
C ALA A 140 -5.78 9.06 -25.02
N HIS A 141 -5.81 9.00 -26.35
CA HIS A 141 -6.87 9.60 -27.15
C HIS A 141 -7.44 8.57 -28.12
N TRP A 142 -8.73 8.26 -28.01
CA TRP A 142 -9.43 7.36 -28.90
C TRP A 142 -10.39 8.17 -29.77
N GLY A 143 -10.43 7.85 -31.07
CA GLY A 143 -11.37 8.43 -32.02
C GLY A 143 -12.16 7.33 -32.72
N ALA A 144 -13.44 7.61 -33.04
CA ALA A 144 -14.26 6.67 -33.81
C ALA A 144 -13.80 6.50 -35.27
N SER A 145 -13.00 7.44 -35.77
CA SER A 145 -12.46 7.50 -37.13
C SER A 145 -11.19 8.38 -37.15
N THR A 146 -10.42 8.37 -38.25
CA THR A 146 -9.33 9.32 -38.47
C THR A 146 -9.84 10.76 -38.46
N TYR A 147 -11.02 11.02 -39.04
CA TYR A 147 -11.66 12.35 -38.98
C TYR A 147 -11.86 12.84 -37.52
N ASN A 148 -12.25 11.96 -36.61
CA ASN A 148 -12.35 12.31 -35.18
C ASN A 148 -11.00 12.67 -34.57
N LEU A 149 -9.94 11.92 -34.93
CA LEU A 149 -8.61 12.15 -34.40
C LEU A 149 -8.00 13.45 -34.89
N GLU A 150 -8.21 13.82 -36.15
CA GLU A 150 -7.71 15.10 -36.72
C GLU A 150 -8.21 16.31 -35.92
N GLU A 151 -9.46 16.26 -35.47
CA GLU A 151 -10.01 17.29 -34.60
C GLU A 151 -9.39 17.28 -33.19
N LEU A 152 -9.17 16.09 -32.62
CA LEU A 152 -8.44 15.96 -31.35
C LEU A 152 -7.01 16.50 -31.46
N HIS A 153 -6.30 16.21 -32.55
CA HIS A 153 -4.96 16.71 -32.82
C HIS A 153 -4.95 18.24 -32.94
N THR A 154 -5.96 18.80 -33.61
CA THR A 154 -6.17 20.26 -33.69
C THR A 154 -6.45 20.86 -32.30
N ALA A 155 -7.06 20.11 -31.40
CA ALA A 155 -7.30 20.48 -30.01
C ALA A 155 -6.09 20.21 -29.07
N GLY A 156 -4.97 19.71 -29.60
CA GLY A 156 -3.73 19.50 -28.84
C GLY A 156 -3.46 18.06 -28.39
N ALA A 157 -4.20 17.06 -28.88
CA ALA A 157 -3.93 15.66 -28.60
C ALA A 157 -2.61 15.21 -29.25
N ASP A 158 -1.80 14.46 -28.50
CA ASP A 158 -0.56 13.84 -28.98
C ASP A 158 -0.86 12.70 -29.98
N PRO A 159 -0.46 12.83 -31.26
CA PRO A 159 -0.70 11.79 -32.26
C PRO A 159 -0.07 10.44 -31.93
N ALA A 160 1.04 10.41 -31.18
CA ALA A 160 1.70 9.16 -30.76
C ALA A 160 0.88 8.37 -29.73
N LYS A 161 -0.13 9.01 -29.12
CA LYS A 161 -1.03 8.43 -28.12
C LYS A 161 -2.47 8.34 -28.62
N SER A 162 -2.68 8.52 -29.93
CA SER A 162 -3.99 8.51 -30.56
C SER A 162 -4.24 7.20 -31.31
N VAL A 163 -5.41 6.59 -31.08
CA VAL A 163 -5.80 5.33 -31.72
C VAL A 163 -7.22 5.44 -32.28
N VAL A 164 -7.43 4.89 -33.48
CA VAL A 164 -8.78 4.73 -34.04
C VAL A 164 -9.42 3.47 -33.46
N ILE A 165 -10.48 3.66 -32.67
CA ILE A 165 -11.36 2.59 -32.19
C ILE A 165 -12.72 2.86 -32.81
N PRO A 166 -13.09 2.19 -33.90
CA PRO A 166 -14.34 2.49 -34.58
C PRO A 166 -15.55 1.97 -33.79
N ILE A 167 -16.74 2.49 -34.11
CA ILE A 167 -17.97 2.06 -33.45
C ILE A 167 -18.24 0.58 -33.79
N ILE A 168 -18.60 -0.19 -32.76
CA ILE A 168 -19.02 -1.57 -32.88
C ILE A 168 -20.43 -1.59 -33.45
N VAL A 169 -20.58 -2.18 -34.64
CA VAL A 169 -21.87 -2.45 -35.25
C VAL A 169 -22.10 -3.96 -35.22
N PRO A 170 -23.06 -4.45 -34.41
CA PRO A 170 -23.37 -5.86 -34.33
C PRO A 170 -23.68 -6.44 -35.71
N SER A 171 -23.12 -7.62 -36.00
CA SER A 171 -23.40 -8.30 -37.26
C SER A 171 -24.89 -8.66 -37.34
N ALA A 172 -25.50 -8.40 -38.50
CA ALA A 172 -26.87 -8.84 -38.75
C ALA A 172 -26.95 -10.38 -38.77
N PRO A 173 -28.11 -10.98 -38.43
CA PRO A 173 -28.37 -12.39 -38.71
C PRO A 173 -28.09 -12.69 -40.19
N ARG A 174 -27.63 -13.91 -40.52
CA ARG A 174 -27.39 -14.30 -41.92
C ARG A 174 -28.62 -13.93 -42.76
N PRO A 175 -28.44 -13.23 -43.90
CA PRO A 175 -29.56 -12.89 -44.76
C PRO A 175 -30.28 -14.19 -45.16
N THR A 176 -31.57 -14.27 -44.85
CA THR A 176 -32.44 -15.29 -45.42
C THR A 176 -32.53 -15.02 -46.93
N ALA A 177 -32.73 -16.05 -47.74
CA ALA A 177 -32.85 -15.93 -49.21
C ALA A 177 -34.05 -15.08 -49.68
N ASP A 178 -34.82 -14.51 -48.75
CA ASP A 178 -36.16 -13.94 -48.93
C ASP A 178 -36.20 -12.42 -48.63
N THR A 179 -35.16 -11.68 -48.99
CA THR A 179 -35.19 -10.20 -48.90
C THR A 179 -35.85 -9.60 -50.13
N ASN A 180 -37.19 -9.56 -50.13
CA ASN A 180 -37.94 -8.89 -51.20
C ASN A 180 -37.92 -7.37 -50.96
N ARG A 181 -36.99 -6.65 -51.60
CA ARG A 181 -36.85 -5.18 -51.48
C ARG A 181 -37.89 -4.47 -52.35
N SER A 182 -38.61 -3.51 -51.77
CA SER A 182 -39.54 -2.62 -52.48
C SER A 182 -38.77 -1.75 -53.49
N ARG A 183 -39.13 -1.86 -54.77
CA ARG A 183 -38.51 -1.04 -55.82
C ARG A 183 -38.79 0.44 -55.58
N GLY A 184 -37.81 1.30 -55.80
CA GLY A 184 -37.92 2.74 -55.63
C GLY A 184 -38.05 3.23 -54.18
N GLN A 185 -37.92 2.38 -53.15
CA GLN A 185 -37.98 2.79 -51.75
C GLN A 185 -36.60 3.27 -51.25
N TRP A 186 -36.52 4.52 -50.81
CA TRP A 186 -35.31 5.14 -50.23
C TRP A 186 -35.45 5.23 -48.71
N LEU A 187 -34.37 4.94 -47.99
CA LEU A 187 -34.33 4.98 -46.53
C LEU A 187 -33.28 5.97 -46.03
N PHE A 188 -33.66 6.80 -45.07
CA PHE A 188 -32.75 7.55 -44.22
C PHE A 188 -33.03 7.17 -42.76
N VAL A 189 -31.97 6.99 -41.96
CA VAL A 189 -32.07 6.68 -40.53
C VAL A 189 -31.21 7.67 -39.76
N GLY A 190 -31.82 8.43 -38.86
CA GLY A 190 -31.11 9.41 -38.02
C GLY A 190 -32.03 10.51 -37.52
N ARG A 191 -31.57 11.28 -36.51
CA ARG A 191 -32.31 12.42 -35.96
C ARG A 191 -32.71 13.41 -37.06
N ILE A 192 -33.93 13.95 -36.97
CA ILE A 192 -34.43 14.95 -37.91
C ILE A 192 -33.91 16.34 -37.49
N VAL A 193 -32.78 16.75 -38.07
CA VAL A 193 -32.05 17.99 -37.72
C VAL A 193 -31.29 18.56 -38.92
N ALA A 194 -31.06 19.87 -38.93
CA ALA A 194 -30.61 20.61 -40.11
C ALA A 194 -29.34 20.06 -40.80
N ASN A 195 -28.32 19.64 -40.04
CA ASN A 195 -27.06 19.12 -40.60
C ASN A 195 -27.19 17.78 -41.33
N LYS A 196 -28.35 17.11 -41.23
CA LYS A 196 -28.65 15.84 -41.91
C LYS A 196 -29.35 16.05 -43.26
N CYS A 197 -29.71 17.29 -43.58
CA CYS A 197 -30.21 17.70 -44.88
C CYS A 197 -31.44 16.91 -45.39
N GLN A 198 -32.33 16.45 -44.49
CA GLN A 198 -33.55 15.73 -44.92
C GLN A 198 -34.48 16.61 -45.76
N LEU A 199 -34.49 17.92 -45.52
CA LEU A 199 -35.25 18.87 -46.32
C LEU A 199 -34.80 18.84 -47.80
N ASP A 200 -33.48 18.85 -48.03
CA ASP A 200 -32.91 18.74 -49.37
C ASP A 200 -33.14 17.34 -49.96
N LEU A 201 -33.16 16.30 -49.12
CA LEU A 201 -33.40 14.92 -49.57
C LEU A 201 -34.82 14.76 -50.11
N ILE A 202 -35.80 15.42 -49.48
CA ILE A 202 -37.18 15.49 -49.97
C ILE A 202 -37.24 16.18 -51.33
N ASP A 203 -36.50 17.28 -51.52
CA ASP A 203 -36.45 18.00 -52.80
C ASP A 203 -35.84 17.13 -53.91
N VAL A 204 -34.73 16.45 -53.63
CA VAL A 204 -34.08 15.54 -54.58
C VAL A 204 -34.98 14.33 -54.89
N PHE A 205 -35.65 13.77 -53.89
CA PHE A 205 -36.61 12.69 -54.08
C PHE A 205 -37.78 13.14 -54.97
N ALA A 206 -38.32 14.34 -54.76
CA ALA A 206 -39.37 14.91 -55.59
C ALA A 206 -38.93 15.07 -57.06
N GLN A 207 -37.69 15.53 -57.28
CA GLN A 207 -37.10 15.65 -58.61
C GLN A 207 -36.92 14.28 -59.27
N ALA A 208 -36.36 13.30 -58.56
CA ALA A 208 -36.17 11.94 -59.06
C ALA A 208 -37.51 11.29 -59.41
N ARG A 209 -38.53 11.45 -58.56
CA ARG A 209 -39.87 10.94 -58.81
C ARG A 209 -40.53 11.58 -60.02
N LYS A 210 -40.38 12.89 -60.21
CA LYS A 210 -40.90 13.58 -61.39
C LYS A 210 -40.24 13.07 -62.68
N ALA A 211 -38.95 12.73 -62.63
CA ALA A 211 -38.21 12.18 -63.77
C ALA A 211 -38.58 10.71 -64.04
N ASN A 212 -38.64 9.88 -63.00
CA ASN A 212 -38.98 8.47 -63.08
C ASN A 212 -39.58 7.97 -61.74
N PRO A 213 -40.91 7.82 -61.65
CA PRO A 213 -41.56 7.35 -60.42
C PRO A 213 -41.13 5.95 -59.96
N ALA A 214 -40.66 5.09 -60.87
CA ALA A 214 -40.30 3.70 -60.56
C ALA A 214 -38.99 3.56 -59.77
N ILE A 215 -38.15 4.61 -59.75
CA ILE A 215 -36.91 4.64 -58.96
C ILE A 215 -37.04 5.48 -57.68
N ALA A 216 -38.19 6.13 -57.47
CA ALA A 216 -38.49 7.01 -56.34
C ALA A 216 -39.99 6.85 -55.96
N GLU A 217 -40.33 5.65 -55.52
CA GLU A 217 -41.69 5.26 -55.15
C GLU A 217 -42.06 5.78 -53.75
N LYS A 218 -41.17 5.56 -52.77
CA LYS A 218 -41.39 5.92 -51.37
C LYS A 218 -40.08 6.38 -50.71
N LEU A 219 -40.14 7.43 -49.90
CA LEU A 219 -39.04 7.89 -49.05
C LEU A 219 -39.44 7.68 -47.59
N VAL A 220 -38.65 6.90 -46.85
CA VAL A 220 -38.85 6.67 -45.42
C VAL A 220 -37.75 7.40 -44.64
N LEU A 221 -38.16 8.36 -43.81
CA LEU A 221 -37.31 9.14 -42.94
C LEU A 221 -37.53 8.66 -41.50
N VAL A 222 -36.61 7.80 -41.03
CA VAL A 222 -36.67 7.21 -39.71
C VAL A 222 -35.85 8.02 -38.72
N GLY A 223 -36.48 8.57 -37.68
CA GLY A 223 -35.75 9.16 -36.56
C GLY A 223 -36.56 10.03 -35.63
N GLY A 224 -36.03 10.25 -34.43
CA GLY A 224 -36.65 11.15 -33.47
C GLY A 224 -36.63 12.61 -33.93
N TYR A 225 -37.73 13.32 -33.66
CA TYR A 225 -37.89 14.75 -33.90
C TYR A 225 -38.64 15.41 -32.74
N ASN A 226 -38.50 16.73 -32.62
CA ASN A 226 -39.34 17.54 -31.75
C ASN A 226 -40.36 18.30 -32.63
N PRO A 227 -41.68 18.13 -32.45
CA PRO A 227 -42.69 18.86 -33.23
C PRO A 227 -42.58 20.39 -33.14
N GLN A 228 -41.94 20.90 -32.08
CA GLN A 228 -41.70 22.33 -31.90
C GLN A 228 -40.43 22.84 -32.60
N ASP A 229 -39.59 21.95 -33.14
CA ASP A 229 -38.37 22.33 -33.86
C ASP A 229 -38.73 23.04 -35.19
N PRO A 230 -38.22 24.27 -35.44
CA PRO A 230 -38.42 24.97 -36.70
C PRO A 230 -38.00 24.16 -37.94
N TYR A 231 -36.99 23.29 -37.82
CA TYR A 231 -36.53 22.44 -38.93
C TYR A 231 -37.54 21.33 -39.25
N TYR A 232 -38.12 20.68 -38.23
CA TYR A 232 -39.18 19.69 -38.43
C TYR A 232 -40.40 20.31 -39.13
N ARG A 233 -40.82 21.51 -38.70
CA ARG A 233 -41.92 22.23 -39.34
C ARG A 233 -41.62 22.52 -40.82
N LYS A 234 -40.41 22.97 -41.14
CA LYS A 234 -39.96 23.16 -42.54
C LYS A 234 -40.05 21.88 -43.37
N ILE A 235 -39.74 20.72 -42.79
CA ILE A 235 -39.88 19.42 -43.46
C ILE A 235 -41.34 19.11 -43.77
N VAL A 236 -42.24 19.22 -42.77
CA VAL A 236 -43.67 18.96 -42.95
C VAL A 236 -44.29 19.92 -43.97
N ASP A 237 -43.95 21.22 -43.88
CA ASP A 237 -44.39 22.24 -44.83
C ASP A 237 -43.90 21.92 -46.25
N ARG A 238 -42.66 21.45 -46.39
CA ARG A 238 -42.09 21.08 -47.70
C ARG A 238 -42.78 19.87 -48.31
N ILE A 239 -43.03 18.82 -47.53
CA ILE A 239 -43.77 17.62 -47.97
C ILE A 239 -45.17 18.04 -48.47
N THR A 240 -45.83 18.93 -47.71
CA THR A 240 -47.16 19.43 -48.05
C THR A 240 -47.14 20.25 -49.33
N LYS A 241 -46.19 21.17 -49.47
CA LYS A 241 -46.02 22.04 -50.66
C LYS A 241 -45.72 21.24 -51.92
N LEU A 242 -44.96 20.15 -51.81
CA LEU A 242 -44.62 19.26 -52.93
C LEU A 242 -45.67 18.17 -53.20
N LYS A 243 -46.74 18.10 -52.38
CA LYS A 243 -47.80 17.08 -52.47
C LYS A 243 -47.29 15.64 -52.38
N LEU A 244 -46.40 15.38 -51.40
CA LEU A 244 -45.74 14.09 -51.21
C LEU A 244 -46.22 13.32 -49.97
N GLN A 245 -47.38 13.67 -49.40
CA GLN A 245 -47.88 13.08 -48.15
C GLN A 245 -48.04 11.55 -48.21
N ASP A 246 -48.39 11.02 -49.38
CA ASP A 246 -48.57 9.59 -49.61
C ASP A 246 -47.25 8.85 -49.94
N GLN A 247 -46.15 9.59 -50.17
CA GLN A 247 -44.87 9.05 -50.63
C GLN A 247 -43.73 9.27 -49.64
N VAL A 248 -43.83 10.24 -48.74
CA VAL A 248 -42.81 10.50 -47.71
C VAL A 248 -43.37 10.08 -46.36
N GLU A 249 -42.78 9.05 -45.80
CA GLU A 249 -43.10 8.56 -44.46
C GLU A 249 -42.10 9.13 -43.44
N LEU A 250 -42.59 9.92 -42.48
CA LEU A 250 -41.84 10.38 -41.32
C LEU A 250 -42.22 9.53 -40.12
N THR A 251 -41.28 8.73 -39.60
CA THR A 251 -41.51 7.96 -38.38
C THR A 251 -41.07 8.76 -37.16
N SER A 252 -41.59 8.41 -35.98
CA SER A 252 -41.01 8.82 -34.70
C SER A 252 -39.80 7.93 -34.35
N LYS A 253 -39.34 7.94 -33.08
CA LYS A 253 -38.44 6.88 -32.59
C LYS A 253 -39.16 5.54 -32.69
N ILE A 254 -38.57 4.59 -33.41
CA ILE A 254 -39.10 3.24 -33.63
C ILE A 254 -38.26 2.18 -32.90
N SER A 255 -38.82 0.99 -32.71
CA SER A 255 -38.13 -0.16 -32.15
C SER A 255 -37.06 -0.71 -33.10
N ASP A 256 -36.10 -1.48 -32.58
CA ASP A 256 -35.10 -2.16 -33.40
C ASP A 256 -35.70 -3.15 -34.41
N ALA A 257 -36.85 -3.77 -34.08
CA ALA A 257 -37.54 -4.68 -34.98
C ALA A 257 -38.17 -3.95 -36.19
N GLU A 258 -38.79 -2.79 -35.95
CA GLU A 258 -39.33 -1.94 -37.01
C GLU A 258 -38.20 -1.36 -37.88
N ARG A 259 -37.11 -0.93 -37.24
CA ARG A 259 -35.91 -0.45 -37.93
C ARG A 259 -35.32 -1.53 -38.83
N GLU A 260 -35.22 -2.76 -38.33
CA GLU A 260 -34.79 -3.93 -39.12
C GLU A 260 -35.70 -4.19 -40.32
N ALA A 261 -37.02 -4.04 -40.16
CA ALA A 261 -37.98 -4.17 -41.26
C ALA A 261 -37.75 -3.13 -42.37
N TYR A 262 -37.43 -1.88 -42.00
CA TYR A 262 -37.08 -0.85 -42.98
C TYR A 262 -35.77 -1.12 -43.71
N PHE A 263 -34.72 -1.58 -43.00
CA PHE A 263 -33.47 -1.97 -43.66
C PHE A 263 -33.64 -3.15 -44.63
N ARG A 264 -34.57 -4.08 -44.34
CA ARG A 264 -34.87 -5.24 -45.19
C ARG A 264 -35.73 -4.87 -46.41
N SER A 265 -36.70 -3.98 -46.24
CA SER A 265 -37.65 -3.61 -47.31
C SER A 265 -37.13 -2.55 -48.28
N SER A 266 -36.22 -1.67 -47.86
CA SER A 266 -35.77 -0.55 -48.70
C SER A 266 -34.80 -0.97 -49.81
N GLN A 267 -34.76 -0.23 -50.93
CA GLN A 267 -33.84 -0.51 -52.06
C GLN A 267 -32.48 0.18 -51.90
N PHE A 268 -32.48 1.42 -51.40
CA PHE A 268 -31.29 2.22 -51.15
C PHE A 268 -31.33 2.86 -49.77
N TYR A 269 -30.20 2.86 -49.07
CA TYR A 269 -29.98 3.79 -47.96
C TYR A 269 -29.34 5.05 -48.51
N VAL A 270 -29.95 6.22 -48.26
CA VAL A 270 -29.49 7.50 -48.81
C VAL A 270 -29.20 8.46 -47.65
N SER A 271 -27.99 9.02 -47.59
CA SER A 271 -27.64 10.06 -46.62
C SER A 271 -26.88 11.21 -47.28
N ILE A 272 -27.57 12.33 -47.47
CA ILE A 272 -26.95 13.57 -47.98
C ILE A 272 -26.53 14.51 -46.85
N SER A 273 -26.17 13.95 -45.70
CA SER A 273 -25.81 14.71 -44.51
C SER A 273 -24.52 15.50 -44.73
N GLU A 274 -24.54 16.80 -44.43
CA GLU A 274 -23.35 17.64 -44.52
C GLU A 274 -22.39 17.43 -43.35
N HIS A 275 -22.86 16.81 -42.26
CA HIS A 275 -22.02 16.45 -41.13
C HIS A 275 -22.44 15.14 -40.45
N GLU A 276 -21.54 14.16 -40.52
CA GLU A 276 -21.59 12.88 -39.82
C GLU A 276 -20.33 12.69 -38.98
N GLY A 277 -20.49 12.38 -37.70
CA GLY A 277 -19.35 12.02 -36.84
C GLY A 277 -18.74 10.67 -37.19
N PHE A 278 -19.60 9.74 -37.63
CA PHE A 278 -19.22 8.40 -38.08
C PHE A 278 -20.26 7.87 -39.06
N GLY A 279 -21.55 8.07 -38.76
CA GLY A 279 -22.67 7.62 -39.58
C GLY A 279 -22.94 6.12 -39.42
N VAL A 280 -23.37 5.68 -38.23
CA VAL A 280 -23.64 4.25 -37.93
C VAL A 280 -24.51 3.55 -39.00
N PRO A 281 -25.59 4.17 -39.53
CA PRO A 281 -26.38 3.55 -40.59
C PRO A 281 -25.62 3.27 -41.90
N LEU A 282 -24.53 4.00 -42.19
CA LEU A 282 -23.65 3.75 -43.34
C LEU A 282 -22.95 2.39 -43.24
N VAL A 283 -22.87 1.81 -42.04
CA VAL A 283 -22.33 0.47 -41.77
C VAL A 283 -23.45 -0.55 -41.60
N GLU A 284 -24.56 -0.17 -40.95
CA GLU A 284 -25.69 -1.06 -40.71
C GLU A 284 -26.41 -1.51 -41.98
N ALA A 285 -26.55 -0.60 -42.96
CA ALA A 285 -27.19 -0.89 -44.23
C ALA A 285 -26.41 -1.95 -45.05
N PRO A 286 -25.09 -1.82 -45.29
CA PRO A 286 -24.34 -2.82 -46.04
C PRO A 286 -24.27 -4.20 -45.37
N LEU A 287 -24.22 -4.26 -44.03
CA LEU A 287 -24.31 -5.53 -43.28
C LEU A 287 -25.61 -6.29 -43.59
N ARG A 288 -26.67 -5.58 -43.95
CA ARG A 288 -27.99 -6.12 -44.35
C ARG A 288 -28.15 -6.22 -45.87
N GLY A 289 -27.09 -5.94 -46.64
CA GLY A 289 -27.09 -5.92 -48.10
C GLY A 289 -27.88 -4.78 -48.71
N LEU A 290 -28.10 -3.69 -47.99
CA LEU A 290 -28.72 -2.46 -48.49
C LEU A 290 -27.58 -1.53 -48.93
N PRO A 291 -27.45 -1.20 -50.24
CA PRO A 291 -26.40 -0.30 -50.69
C PRO A 291 -26.62 1.11 -50.15
N VAL A 292 -25.51 1.76 -49.81
CA VAL A 292 -25.45 3.11 -49.26
C VAL A 292 -25.04 4.08 -50.36
N LEU A 293 -25.79 5.17 -50.47
CA LEU A 293 -25.43 6.35 -51.27
C LEU A 293 -25.31 7.55 -50.33
N ALA A 294 -24.10 8.12 -50.22
CA ALA A 294 -23.81 9.14 -49.22
C ALA A 294 -22.98 10.30 -49.76
N LEU A 295 -23.26 11.52 -49.32
CA LEU A 295 -22.49 12.70 -49.72
C LEU A 295 -21.05 12.62 -49.17
N ASP A 296 -20.03 12.95 -49.99
CA ASP A 296 -18.62 12.99 -49.57
C ASP A 296 -18.35 14.19 -48.64
N ARG A 297 -18.76 14.03 -47.38
CA ARG A 297 -18.59 15.01 -46.29
C ARG A 297 -18.22 14.30 -44.98
N ALA A 298 -17.43 14.98 -44.17
CA ALA A 298 -17.00 14.52 -42.83
C ALA A 298 -16.48 13.07 -42.85
N ALA A 299 -16.91 12.22 -41.91
CA ALA A 299 -16.43 10.84 -41.80
C ALA A 299 -16.98 9.87 -42.87
N ALA A 300 -17.91 10.29 -43.74
CA ALA A 300 -18.61 9.37 -44.67
C ALA A 300 -17.66 8.62 -45.61
N LYS A 301 -16.60 9.31 -46.08
CA LYS A 301 -15.59 8.72 -46.97
C LYS A 301 -14.81 7.59 -46.33
N GLU A 302 -14.40 7.78 -45.09
CA GLU A 302 -13.68 6.79 -44.31
C GLU A 302 -14.61 5.61 -43.98
N THR A 303 -15.82 5.88 -43.49
CA THR A 303 -16.79 4.84 -43.10
C THR A 303 -17.18 3.92 -44.26
N THR A 304 -17.32 4.47 -45.47
CA THR A 304 -17.70 3.72 -46.68
C THR A 304 -16.49 3.21 -47.48
N ALA A 305 -15.27 3.53 -47.07
CA ALA A 305 -14.03 3.30 -47.82
C ALA A 305 -14.08 3.85 -49.26
N GLY A 306 -14.77 4.98 -49.47
CA GLY A 306 -14.92 5.60 -50.79
C GLY A 306 -16.05 5.05 -51.66
N HIS A 307 -16.77 4.01 -51.23
CA HIS A 307 -17.79 3.36 -52.06
C HIS A 307 -19.19 3.95 -51.88
N GLY A 308 -19.85 4.27 -52.99
CA GLY A 308 -21.21 4.85 -52.96
C GLY A 308 -21.23 6.30 -52.49
N LEU A 309 -20.10 7.00 -52.60
CA LEU A 309 -20.04 8.43 -52.36
C LEU A 309 -20.57 9.21 -53.57
N ILE A 310 -21.16 10.36 -53.28
CA ILE A 310 -21.57 11.37 -54.26
C ILE A 310 -20.94 12.71 -53.89
N ASP A 311 -20.55 13.48 -54.89
CA ASP A 311 -19.97 14.82 -54.70
C ASP A 311 -21.07 15.87 -54.46
N ASP A 312 -22.21 15.68 -55.14
CA ASP A 312 -23.36 16.58 -55.06
C ASP A 312 -24.71 15.87 -55.19
N ARG A 313 -25.77 16.66 -55.10
CA ARG A 313 -27.16 16.20 -55.09
C ARG A 313 -27.66 15.75 -56.46
N ALA A 314 -27.09 16.27 -57.55
CA ALA A 314 -27.46 15.88 -58.91
C ALA A 314 -26.92 14.49 -59.25
N GLU A 315 -25.72 14.17 -58.75
CA GLU A 315 -25.12 12.85 -58.90
C GLU A 315 -25.94 11.74 -58.22
N LEU A 316 -26.60 12.03 -57.09
CA LEU A 316 -27.45 11.07 -56.38
C LEU A 316 -28.50 10.44 -57.30
N VAL A 317 -29.23 11.26 -58.06
CA VAL A 317 -30.32 10.80 -58.94
C VAL A 317 -29.75 9.95 -60.09
N ALA A 318 -28.64 10.40 -60.68
CA ALA A 318 -27.97 9.66 -61.75
C ALA A 318 -27.45 8.29 -61.26
N MET A 319 -26.92 8.23 -60.04
CA MET A 319 -26.42 7.00 -59.44
C MET A 319 -27.56 6.03 -59.10
N ILE A 320 -28.67 6.52 -58.54
CA ILE A 320 -29.87 5.71 -58.27
C ILE A 320 -30.45 5.15 -59.57
N GLN A 321 -30.52 5.97 -60.62
CA GLN A 321 -30.99 5.51 -61.93
C GLN A 321 -30.10 4.40 -62.48
N LYS A 322 -28.77 4.63 -62.52
CA LYS A 322 -27.79 3.64 -62.96
C LYS A 322 -27.90 2.32 -62.18
N LEU A 323 -27.97 2.37 -60.85
CA LEU A 323 -28.05 1.17 -60.01
C LEU A 323 -29.41 0.47 -60.07
N SER A 324 -30.47 1.19 -60.49
CA SER A 324 -31.79 0.60 -60.72
C SER A 324 -31.90 -0.11 -62.08
N GLU A 325 -31.02 0.23 -63.03
CA GLU A 325 -30.98 -0.32 -64.40
C GLU A 325 -29.87 -1.38 -64.59
N ASP A 326 -28.74 -1.26 -63.88
CA ASP A 326 -27.61 -2.20 -63.92
C ASP A 326 -27.51 -3.03 -62.62
N ARG A 327 -28.06 -4.25 -62.67
CA ARG A 327 -28.00 -5.19 -61.54
C ARG A 327 -26.57 -5.59 -61.17
N SER A 328 -25.67 -5.66 -62.14
CA SER A 328 -24.28 -6.03 -61.90
C SER A 328 -23.55 -4.93 -61.13
N ALA A 329 -23.80 -3.66 -61.44
CA ALA A 329 -23.29 -2.53 -60.67
C ALA A 329 -23.85 -2.49 -59.25
N TYR A 330 -25.16 -2.77 -59.08
CA TYR A 330 -25.79 -2.88 -57.77
C TYR A 330 -25.12 -3.95 -56.90
N ASP A 331 -25.01 -5.18 -57.40
CA ASP A 331 -24.45 -6.29 -56.62
C ASP A 331 -22.96 -6.08 -56.30
N ARG A 332 -22.19 -5.46 -57.20
CA ARG A 332 -20.79 -5.06 -56.93
C ARG A 332 -20.69 -4.06 -55.78
N LEU A 333 -21.50 -3.00 -55.79
CA LEU A 333 -21.50 -1.98 -54.75
C LEU A 333 -21.86 -2.58 -53.39
N VAL A 334 -22.91 -3.41 -53.36
CA VAL A 334 -23.35 -4.12 -52.15
C VAL A 334 -22.23 -4.98 -51.58
N ASN A 335 -21.53 -5.75 -52.43
CA ASN A 335 -20.45 -6.62 -51.98
C ASN A 335 -19.28 -5.83 -51.40
N TRP A 336 -18.79 -4.80 -52.08
CA TRP A 336 -17.70 -3.95 -51.58
C TRP A 336 -18.05 -3.27 -50.25
N GLN A 337 -19.25 -2.68 -50.16
CA GLN A 337 -19.68 -2.01 -48.93
C GLN A 337 -19.90 -3.00 -47.79
N ARG A 338 -20.39 -4.22 -48.06
CA ARG A 338 -20.55 -5.27 -47.05
C ARG A 338 -19.20 -5.78 -46.55
N GLU A 339 -18.26 -6.05 -47.45
CA GLU A 339 -16.88 -6.44 -47.10
C GLU A 339 -16.22 -5.38 -46.22
N ASN A 340 -16.33 -4.11 -46.63
CA ASN A 340 -15.91 -2.96 -45.83
C ASN A 340 -16.56 -2.96 -44.44
N ALA A 341 -17.88 -3.17 -44.36
CA ALA A 341 -18.63 -3.06 -43.12
C ALA A 341 -18.21 -4.11 -42.06
N TYR A 342 -17.65 -5.26 -42.46
CA TYR A 342 -17.14 -6.26 -41.51
C TYR A 342 -16.01 -5.73 -40.62
N ARG A 343 -15.27 -4.68 -41.02
CA ARG A 343 -14.24 -4.07 -40.15
C ARG A 343 -14.82 -3.51 -38.84
N PHE A 344 -16.12 -3.20 -38.82
CA PHE A 344 -16.85 -2.68 -37.67
C PHE A 344 -17.54 -3.77 -36.83
N SER A 345 -17.37 -5.04 -37.20
CA SER A 345 -17.90 -6.15 -36.42
C SER A 345 -17.24 -6.26 -35.05
N GLU A 346 -17.97 -6.81 -34.07
CA GLU A 346 -17.48 -7.01 -32.70
C GLU A 346 -16.08 -7.65 -32.66
N ARG A 347 -15.83 -8.66 -33.49
CA ARG A 347 -14.53 -9.38 -33.55
C ARG A 347 -13.38 -8.46 -33.97
N ASN A 348 -13.56 -7.70 -35.04
CA ASN A 348 -12.48 -6.89 -35.61
C ASN A 348 -12.18 -5.66 -34.73
N VAL A 349 -13.22 -5.02 -34.18
CA VAL A 349 -13.02 -3.93 -33.23
C VAL A 349 -12.40 -4.43 -31.93
N CYS A 350 -12.76 -5.63 -31.45
CA CYS A 350 -12.11 -6.25 -30.29
C CYS A 350 -10.59 -6.40 -30.48
N HIS A 351 -10.12 -6.75 -31.69
CA HIS A 351 -8.68 -6.81 -31.99
C HIS A 351 -8.00 -5.43 -31.85
N LEU A 352 -8.63 -4.36 -32.35
CA LEU A 352 -8.13 -2.99 -32.20
C LEU A 352 -8.10 -2.54 -30.74
N ILE A 353 -9.16 -2.86 -29.97
CA ILE A 353 -9.24 -2.58 -28.54
C ILE A 353 -8.10 -3.27 -27.79
N ARG A 354 -7.81 -4.55 -28.09
CA ARG A 354 -6.67 -5.27 -27.49
C ARG A 354 -5.36 -4.54 -27.77
N GLY A 355 -5.13 -4.11 -29.01
CA GLY A 355 -3.94 -3.32 -29.36
C GLY A 355 -3.84 -2.00 -28.58
N ALA A 356 -4.93 -1.25 -28.47
CA ALA A 356 -4.97 -0.01 -27.70
C ALA A 356 -4.75 -0.23 -26.20
N LEU A 357 -5.33 -1.28 -25.63
CA LEU A 357 -5.13 -1.63 -24.23
C LEU A 357 -3.71 -2.12 -23.95
N SER A 358 -3.05 -2.84 -24.87
CA SER A 358 -1.65 -3.27 -24.70
C SER A 358 -0.65 -2.12 -24.58
N ALA A 359 -1.00 -0.92 -25.07
CA ALA A 359 -0.20 0.28 -24.87
C ALA A 359 -0.35 0.90 -23.48
N LEU A 360 -1.39 0.52 -22.73
CA LEU A 360 -1.75 1.10 -21.42
C LEU A 360 -1.71 0.09 -20.28
N LEU A 361 -1.82 -1.20 -20.57
CA LEU A 361 -1.86 -2.27 -19.59
C LEU A 361 -0.58 -3.13 -19.66
N PRO A 362 -0.01 -3.53 -18.51
CA PRO A 362 1.11 -4.45 -18.49
C PRO A 362 0.68 -5.84 -18.96
N ALA A 363 1.55 -6.53 -19.69
CA ALA A 363 1.46 -7.98 -19.80
C ALA A 363 1.58 -8.61 -18.40
N ARG A 364 1.06 -9.82 -18.19
CA ARG A 364 0.97 -10.48 -16.87
C ARG A 364 2.23 -10.43 -16.02
N ASN A 365 3.38 -10.60 -16.64
CA ASN A 365 4.68 -10.54 -15.98
C ASN A 365 5.59 -9.54 -16.71
N ARG A 366 5.11 -8.31 -16.94
CA ARG A 366 5.91 -7.27 -17.60
C ARG A 366 7.13 -6.90 -16.75
N TYR A 367 6.90 -6.61 -15.47
CA TYR A 367 7.95 -6.28 -14.52
C TYR A 367 8.31 -7.54 -13.74
N LYS A 368 9.55 -8.02 -13.89
CA LYS A 368 10.00 -9.30 -13.33
C LYS A 368 11.13 -9.15 -12.33
N THR A 369 11.91 -8.07 -12.45
CA THR A 369 13.15 -7.90 -11.72
C THR A 369 13.21 -6.54 -11.02
N LEU A 370 13.84 -6.53 -9.84
CA LEU A 370 14.01 -5.35 -8.99
C LEU A 370 15.50 -5.08 -8.74
N SER A 371 15.95 -3.84 -8.88
CA SER A 371 17.25 -3.39 -8.33
C SER A 371 17.00 -2.60 -7.06
N ILE A 372 17.53 -3.06 -5.94
CA ILE A 372 17.42 -2.39 -4.65
C ILE A 372 18.68 -1.56 -4.43
N VAL A 373 18.52 -0.24 -4.39
CA VAL A 373 19.60 0.72 -4.17
C VAL A 373 19.61 1.12 -2.69
N ILE A 374 20.76 0.95 -2.04
CA ILE A 374 21.02 1.36 -0.66
C ILE A 374 22.15 2.38 -0.67
N CYS A 375 21.88 3.60 -0.22
CA CYS A 375 22.89 4.62 0.00
C CYS A 375 23.30 4.59 1.48
N THR A 376 24.59 4.54 1.77
CA THR A 376 25.08 4.43 3.15
C THR A 376 26.28 5.33 3.42
N TYR A 377 26.41 5.81 4.65
CA TYR A 377 27.58 6.58 5.08
C TYR A 377 27.75 6.49 6.61
N ASN A 378 28.85 5.87 7.06
CA ASN A 378 29.19 5.68 8.49
C ASN A 378 28.07 5.02 9.33
N ARG A 379 27.44 3.99 8.77
CA ARG A 379 26.29 3.27 9.36
C ARG A 379 26.37 1.76 9.15
N ILE A 380 27.56 1.19 9.23
CA ILE A 380 27.84 -0.23 8.97
C ILE A 380 26.87 -1.20 9.69
N ASP A 381 26.50 -0.92 10.93
CA ASP A 381 25.65 -1.82 11.72
C ASP A 381 24.18 -1.80 11.26
N HIS A 382 23.68 -0.65 10.79
CA HIS A 382 22.36 -0.57 10.14
C HIS A 382 22.38 -1.27 8.77
N LEU A 383 23.41 -1.00 7.95
CA LEU A 383 23.60 -1.65 6.65
C LEU A 383 23.65 -3.18 6.76
N LYS A 384 24.37 -3.72 7.74
CA LYS A 384 24.39 -5.16 8.03
C LYS A 384 22.98 -5.70 8.26
N ARG A 385 22.20 -5.03 9.10
CA ARG A 385 20.83 -5.43 9.43
C ARG A 385 19.93 -5.39 8.19
N CYS A 386 19.98 -4.32 7.40
CA CYS A 386 19.21 -4.22 6.15
C CYS A 386 19.55 -5.38 5.18
N LEU A 387 20.84 -5.67 4.97
CA LEU A 387 21.28 -6.78 4.13
C LEU A 387 20.88 -8.16 4.67
N ASP A 388 20.90 -8.37 6.00
CA ASP A 388 20.47 -9.62 6.62
C ASP A 388 18.96 -9.88 6.38
N TYR A 389 18.11 -8.86 6.44
CA TYR A 389 16.67 -8.99 6.14
C TYR A 389 16.37 -9.07 4.64
N LEU A 390 17.21 -8.48 3.79
CA LEU A 390 17.10 -8.70 2.34
C LEU A 390 17.39 -10.15 1.94
N ARG A 391 18.22 -10.89 2.70
CA ARG A 391 18.40 -12.32 2.47
C ARG A 391 17.15 -13.14 2.78
N CYS A 392 16.17 -12.58 3.50
CA CYS A 392 14.94 -13.25 3.89
C CYS A 392 13.78 -13.04 2.89
N GLN A 393 14.03 -12.46 1.70
CA GLN A 393 12.96 -12.21 0.73
C GLN A 393 12.42 -13.52 0.12
N SER A 394 11.10 -13.66 0.10
CA SER A 394 10.37 -14.79 -0.50
C SER A 394 10.58 -14.90 -2.03
N ASN A 395 10.84 -13.77 -2.70
CA ASN A 395 11.06 -13.70 -4.14
C ASN A 395 12.53 -13.33 -4.43
N PRO A 396 13.30 -14.20 -5.12
CA PRO A 396 14.73 -13.98 -5.39
C PRO A 396 15.02 -13.12 -6.62
N ASN A 397 14.01 -12.60 -7.33
CA ASN A 397 14.20 -11.85 -8.58
C ASN A 397 14.64 -10.40 -8.35
N PHE A 398 15.69 -10.19 -7.55
CA PHE A 398 16.24 -8.88 -7.28
C PHE A 398 17.77 -8.90 -7.19
N GLU A 399 18.36 -7.73 -7.38
CA GLU A 399 19.76 -7.44 -7.13
C GLU A 399 19.90 -6.32 -6.09
N VAL A 400 21.07 -6.24 -5.46
CA VAL A 400 21.39 -5.18 -4.50
C VAL A 400 22.54 -4.33 -5.01
N VAL A 401 22.35 -3.02 -4.99
CA VAL A 401 23.31 -1.97 -5.34
C VAL A 401 23.57 -1.12 -4.12
N VAL A 402 24.75 -1.24 -3.52
CA VAL A 402 25.16 -0.40 -2.39
C VAL A 402 26.04 0.73 -2.92
N VAL A 403 25.66 1.97 -2.62
CA VAL A 403 26.44 3.17 -2.90
C VAL A 403 26.99 3.71 -1.58
N ASP A 404 28.26 3.43 -1.31
CA ASP A 404 28.96 3.88 -0.12
C ASP A 404 29.42 5.33 -0.29
N GLY A 405 29.12 6.16 0.69
CA GLY A 405 29.68 7.50 0.81
C GLY A 405 31.16 7.45 1.24
N PRO A 406 31.71 8.56 1.75
CA PRO A 406 33.09 8.61 2.25
C PRO A 406 33.25 7.95 3.64
N SER A 407 32.79 6.69 3.79
CA SER A 407 32.75 5.98 5.07
C SER A 407 34.13 5.66 5.65
N THR A 408 34.24 5.76 6.99
CA THR A 408 35.46 5.51 7.79
C THR A 408 35.24 4.46 8.88
N ASP A 409 34.03 3.92 9.03
CA ASP A 409 33.63 2.95 10.05
C ASP A 409 33.89 1.47 9.68
N GLY A 410 34.67 1.24 8.61
CA GLY A 410 34.95 -0.10 8.08
C GLY A 410 33.91 -0.66 7.11
N THR A 411 32.91 0.13 6.69
CA THR A 411 31.88 -0.26 5.70
C THR A 411 32.48 -0.91 4.45
N LYS A 412 33.49 -0.29 3.84
CA LYS A 412 34.20 -0.83 2.65
C LYS A 412 34.78 -2.23 2.88
N ALA A 413 35.43 -2.47 4.03
CA ALA A 413 36.01 -3.77 4.35
C ALA A 413 34.93 -4.84 4.60
N TYR A 414 33.76 -4.45 5.08
CA TYR A 414 32.61 -5.34 5.23
C TYR A 414 31.97 -5.68 3.88
N LEU A 415 31.74 -4.70 3.03
CA LEU A 415 31.16 -4.90 1.70
C LEU A 415 32.05 -5.74 0.79
N ALA A 416 33.38 -5.64 0.91
CA ALA A 416 34.33 -6.49 0.18
C ALA A 416 34.12 -8.00 0.40
N ARG A 417 33.50 -8.41 1.51
CA ARG A 417 33.21 -9.82 1.82
C ARG A 417 32.15 -10.44 0.91
N TYR A 418 31.34 -9.62 0.25
CA TYR A 418 30.32 -10.09 -0.67
C TYR A 418 30.87 -10.46 -2.05
N GLY A 419 32.11 -10.04 -2.39
CA GLY A 419 32.68 -10.28 -3.71
C GLY A 419 31.74 -9.83 -4.83
N ASN A 420 31.40 -10.74 -5.74
CA ASN A 420 30.43 -10.51 -6.82
C ASN A 420 28.97 -10.85 -6.42
N GLY A 421 28.63 -10.84 -5.12
CA GLY A 421 27.26 -11.09 -4.66
C GLY A 421 26.38 -9.83 -4.61
N ILE A 422 26.97 -8.64 -4.66
CA ILE A 422 26.30 -7.33 -4.72
C ILE A 422 27.10 -6.38 -5.59
N LYS A 423 26.46 -5.31 -6.08
CA LYS A 423 27.15 -4.19 -6.73
C LYS A 423 27.56 -3.18 -5.66
N VAL A 424 28.85 -2.93 -5.50
CA VAL A 424 29.39 -1.93 -4.57
C VAL A 424 29.95 -0.77 -5.37
N LEU A 425 29.45 0.43 -5.10
CA LEU A 425 29.80 1.68 -5.76
C LEU A 425 30.19 2.72 -4.72
N GLU A 426 30.93 3.74 -5.13
CA GLU A 426 31.40 4.80 -4.23
C GLU A 426 30.89 6.15 -4.72
N ASN A 427 30.50 7.01 -3.77
CA ASN A 427 30.31 8.44 -3.97
C ASN A 427 31.29 9.20 -3.06
N PRO A 428 32.29 9.91 -3.60
CA PRO A 428 33.27 10.62 -2.79
C PRO A 428 32.69 11.86 -2.07
N HIS A 429 31.44 12.23 -2.37
CA HIS A 429 30.77 13.40 -1.79
C HIS A 429 29.53 13.00 -1.00
N CYS A 430 29.23 13.73 0.08
CA CYS A 430 28.02 13.53 0.88
C CYS A 430 26.79 14.16 0.19
N ASN A 431 26.30 13.52 -0.88
CA ASN A 431 25.08 13.93 -1.59
C ASN A 431 24.23 12.70 -1.92
N LEU A 432 23.04 12.63 -1.31
CA LEU A 432 22.15 11.48 -1.42
C LEU A 432 21.58 11.32 -2.84
N SER A 433 21.13 12.40 -3.49
CA SER A 433 20.62 12.35 -4.87
C SER A 433 21.68 11.87 -5.85
N ALA A 434 22.92 12.33 -5.68
CA ALA A 434 24.05 11.86 -6.49
C ALA A 434 24.30 10.36 -6.27
N SER A 435 24.25 9.88 -5.02
CA SER A 435 24.35 8.44 -4.72
C SER A 435 23.19 7.65 -5.33
N ARG A 436 21.94 8.16 -5.23
CA ARG A 436 20.74 7.54 -5.83
C ARG A 436 20.88 7.43 -7.35
N ASN A 437 21.39 8.47 -8.01
CA ASN A 437 21.65 8.46 -9.45
C ASN A 437 22.80 7.53 -9.87
N ILE A 438 23.87 7.41 -9.06
CA ILE A 438 24.92 6.39 -9.25
C ILE A 438 24.28 4.98 -9.18
N GLY A 439 23.38 4.77 -8.23
CA GLY A 439 22.60 3.53 -8.10
C GLY A 439 21.73 3.25 -9.33
N ILE A 440 20.93 4.23 -9.78
CA ILE A 440 20.08 4.11 -10.99
C ILE A 440 20.92 3.75 -12.22
N ALA A 441 22.06 4.42 -12.41
CA ALA A 441 22.94 4.17 -13.55
C ALA A 441 23.48 2.72 -13.58
N ASN A 442 23.56 2.07 -12.42
CA ASN A 442 24.09 0.72 -12.25
C ASN A 442 23.02 -0.35 -11.96
N ALA A 443 21.74 0.06 -11.90
CA ALA A 443 20.59 -0.82 -11.75
C ALA A 443 20.24 -1.50 -13.08
N ALA A 444 20.03 -2.81 -13.06
CA ALA A 444 19.67 -3.63 -14.20
C ALA A 444 18.21 -4.11 -14.19
N GLY A 445 17.52 -4.01 -13.05
CA GLY A 445 16.13 -4.45 -12.89
C GLY A 445 15.13 -3.58 -13.66
N ASP A 446 13.96 -4.14 -13.94
CA ASP A 446 12.86 -3.41 -14.60
C ASP A 446 12.38 -2.24 -13.72
N ILE A 447 12.42 -2.45 -12.40
CA ILE A 447 12.10 -1.48 -11.36
C ILE A 447 13.38 -1.17 -10.55
N VAL A 448 13.57 0.09 -10.17
CA VAL A 448 14.60 0.52 -9.21
C VAL A 448 13.90 0.92 -7.92
N ALA A 449 14.18 0.22 -6.82
CA ALA A 449 13.70 0.56 -5.49
C ALA A 449 14.82 1.15 -4.63
N PHE A 450 14.43 2.01 -3.69
CA PHE A 450 15.30 2.62 -2.70
C PHE A 450 14.83 2.17 -1.33
N ILE A 451 15.77 1.64 -0.55
CA ILE A 451 15.60 1.34 0.86
C ILE A 451 16.80 1.92 1.61
N ASP A 452 16.53 2.61 2.71
CA ASP A 452 17.58 3.22 3.50
C ASP A 452 18.31 2.15 4.34
N ASP A 453 19.58 2.41 4.68
CA ASP A 453 20.40 1.45 5.43
C ASP A 453 19.87 1.15 6.83
N ASP A 454 19.09 2.07 7.40
CA ASP A 454 18.40 1.98 8.69
C ASP A 454 16.98 1.39 8.59
N SER A 455 16.65 0.74 7.46
CA SER A 455 15.34 0.13 7.22
C SER A 455 15.38 -1.40 7.10
N ILE A 456 14.23 -2.02 7.38
CA ILE A 456 14.02 -3.47 7.36
C ILE A 456 12.80 -3.77 6.46
N PRO A 457 12.98 -4.45 5.32
CA PRO A 457 11.87 -4.86 4.46
C PRO A 457 11.14 -6.05 5.07
N PHE A 458 9.84 -6.17 4.78
CA PHE A 458 9.09 -7.40 5.04
C PHE A 458 9.56 -8.50 4.07
N ASP A 459 9.43 -9.77 4.45
CA ASP A 459 9.89 -10.92 3.63
C ASP A 459 9.18 -11.00 2.27
N THR A 460 7.99 -10.42 2.14
CA THR A 460 7.20 -10.36 0.90
C THR A 460 7.44 -9.08 0.10
N TRP A 461 8.33 -8.18 0.52
CA TRP A 461 8.45 -6.83 -0.03
C TRP A 461 8.77 -6.82 -1.53
N VAL A 462 9.75 -7.63 -1.97
CA VAL A 462 10.09 -7.76 -3.41
C VAL A 462 8.89 -8.23 -4.24
N ASP A 463 8.17 -9.25 -3.75
CA ASP A 463 6.99 -9.79 -4.44
C ASP A 463 5.86 -8.74 -4.51
N SER A 464 5.58 -8.08 -3.39
CA SER A 464 4.58 -7.02 -3.28
C SER A 464 4.86 -5.87 -4.25
N VAL A 465 6.11 -5.43 -4.40
CA VAL A 465 6.49 -4.37 -5.35
C VAL A 465 6.23 -4.81 -6.79
N LEU A 466 6.76 -5.97 -7.19
CA LEU A 466 6.61 -6.47 -8.57
C LEU A 466 5.15 -6.72 -8.92
N ARG A 467 4.38 -7.35 -8.02
CA ARG A 467 2.94 -7.55 -8.16
C ARG A 467 2.22 -6.22 -8.33
N ALA A 468 2.51 -5.24 -7.46
CA ALA A 468 1.82 -3.95 -7.47
C ALA A 468 2.01 -3.18 -8.80
N TYR A 469 3.17 -3.25 -9.45
CA TYR A 469 3.33 -2.64 -10.77
C TYR A 469 2.58 -3.40 -11.87
N ASN A 470 2.57 -4.73 -11.86
CA ASN A 470 1.86 -5.53 -12.86
C ASN A 470 0.33 -5.42 -12.72
N GLU A 471 -0.19 -5.05 -11.56
CA GLU A 471 -1.62 -4.82 -11.33
C GLU A 471 -2.15 -3.47 -11.85
N ARG A 472 -1.26 -2.55 -12.25
CA ARG A 472 -1.58 -1.14 -12.53
C ARG A 472 -1.36 -0.76 -14.00
N PRO A 473 -1.99 0.33 -14.50
CA PRO A 473 -1.69 0.86 -15.82
C PRO A 473 -0.23 1.29 -15.97
N LEU A 474 0.30 1.24 -17.19
CA LEU A 474 1.68 1.60 -17.54
C LEU A 474 2.01 3.09 -17.36
N THR A 475 1.01 3.92 -17.08
CA THR A 475 1.18 5.33 -16.68
C THR A 475 1.72 5.47 -15.27
N VAL A 476 1.65 4.42 -14.43
CA VAL A 476 2.22 4.43 -13.08
C VAL A 476 3.73 4.24 -13.17
N ALA A 477 4.47 5.31 -12.89
CA ALA A 477 5.93 5.35 -13.01
C ALA A 477 6.67 5.17 -11.68
N ALA A 478 5.99 5.39 -10.55
CA ALA A 478 6.54 5.21 -9.22
C ALA A 478 5.51 4.60 -8.28
N LEU A 479 6.00 3.89 -7.26
CA LEU A 479 5.16 3.19 -6.29
C LEU A 479 5.85 3.07 -4.94
N GLY A 480 5.06 3.05 -3.87
CA GLY A 480 5.51 2.69 -2.53
C GLY A 480 4.34 2.31 -1.65
N GLY A 481 4.57 2.33 -0.34
CA GLY A 481 3.56 1.93 0.62
C GLY A 481 3.88 2.39 2.04
N PRO A 482 3.16 1.85 3.03
CA PRO A 482 3.30 2.24 4.42
C PRO A 482 4.69 2.00 4.98
N VAL A 483 5.07 2.86 5.93
CA VAL A 483 6.31 2.75 6.70
C VAL A 483 5.97 2.70 8.18
N PHE A 484 6.49 1.71 8.89
CA PHE A 484 6.38 1.58 10.33
C PHE A 484 7.63 2.12 11.03
N PHE A 485 7.46 2.66 12.25
CA PHE A 485 8.61 2.91 13.10
C PHE A 485 9.28 1.58 13.47
N ALA A 486 10.61 1.51 13.33
CA ALA A 486 11.38 0.33 13.73
C ALA A 486 11.14 -0.05 15.20
N GLY A 487 11.00 -1.35 15.45
CA GLY A 487 10.71 -1.86 16.78
C GLY A 487 9.31 -1.54 17.31
N THR A 488 8.43 -1.00 16.47
CA THR A 488 7.03 -0.73 16.81
C THR A 488 6.02 -1.28 15.83
N LEU A 489 4.77 -1.26 16.30
CA LEU A 489 3.60 -1.63 15.53
C LEU A 489 2.86 -0.42 14.96
N SER A 490 3.45 0.77 15.08
CA SER A 490 2.87 2.05 14.67
C SER A 490 3.36 2.51 13.31
N PHE A 491 2.44 2.97 12.45
CA PHE A 491 2.82 3.65 11.21
C PHE A 491 3.56 4.96 11.51
N GLN A 492 4.68 5.14 10.85
CA GLN A 492 5.35 6.43 10.67
C GLN A 492 4.64 7.25 9.59
N SER A 493 4.23 6.59 8.51
CA SER A 493 3.43 7.18 7.44
C SER A 493 2.67 6.09 6.68
N GLU A 494 1.39 6.32 6.39
CA GLU A 494 0.60 5.43 5.54
C GLU A 494 0.76 5.84 4.07
N ASP A 495 0.18 6.99 3.69
CA ASP A 495 0.32 7.64 2.38
C ASP A 495 0.80 9.08 2.59
N ILE A 496 1.46 9.70 1.61
CA ILE A 496 2.01 11.05 1.76
C ILE A 496 1.51 11.93 0.61
N GLY A 497 1.05 13.13 0.94
CA GLY A 497 0.73 14.17 -0.02
C GLY A 497 1.79 15.25 -0.06
N ILE A 498 2.06 15.80 -1.24
CA ILE A 498 2.86 17.02 -1.42
C ILE A 498 2.18 17.97 -2.40
N ASP A 499 2.34 19.29 -2.20
CA ASP A 499 1.93 20.29 -3.19
C ASP A 499 3.12 20.98 -3.88
N ILE A 500 2.83 21.82 -4.87
CA ILE A 500 3.85 22.58 -5.62
C ILE A 500 4.62 23.60 -4.77
N ARG A 501 4.22 23.81 -3.51
CA ARG A 501 4.90 24.66 -2.55
C ARG A 501 5.59 23.84 -1.46
N ALA A 502 5.85 22.55 -1.67
CA ALA A 502 6.52 21.67 -0.71
C ALA A 502 5.83 21.60 0.67
N ARG A 503 4.51 21.78 0.74
CA ARG A 503 3.73 21.44 1.95
C ARG A 503 3.41 19.96 1.90
N THR A 504 3.48 19.29 3.04
CA THR A 504 3.29 17.84 3.14
C THR A 504 2.09 17.49 4.02
N LYS A 505 1.40 16.41 3.66
CA LYS A 505 0.36 15.77 4.48
C LYS A 505 0.77 14.34 4.75
N ILE A 506 0.98 14.00 6.02
CA ILE A 506 1.16 12.62 6.45
C ILE A 506 -0.23 12.01 6.56
N SER A 507 -0.48 10.92 5.83
CA SER A 507 -1.79 10.28 5.64
C SER A 507 -2.78 11.09 4.80
N ILE A 508 -2.37 11.47 3.58
CA ILE A 508 -3.30 12.05 2.58
C ILE A 508 -4.39 11.04 2.20
N ARG A 509 -5.63 11.52 2.03
CA ARG A 509 -6.72 10.65 1.56
C ARG A 509 -6.71 10.55 0.04
N GLN A 510 -7.10 9.39 -0.49
CA GLN A 510 -7.21 9.15 -1.94
C GLN A 510 -8.03 10.23 -2.66
N GLN A 511 -9.09 10.75 -2.04
CA GLN A 511 -9.99 11.73 -2.65
C GLN A 511 -9.39 13.15 -2.71
N GLU A 512 -8.30 13.41 -1.99
CA GLU A 512 -7.57 14.69 -2.03
C GLU A 512 -6.53 14.73 -3.16
N LEU A 513 -6.11 13.57 -3.67
CA LEU A 513 -5.10 13.48 -4.73
C LEU A 513 -5.64 14.02 -6.06
N GLY A 514 -4.84 14.85 -6.73
CA GLY A 514 -5.22 15.53 -7.96
C GLY A 514 -6.12 16.75 -7.75
N LYS A 515 -6.53 17.05 -6.50
CA LYS A 515 -7.37 18.21 -6.14
C LYS A 515 -6.56 19.24 -5.37
N ASP A 516 -6.91 20.51 -5.54
CA ASP A 516 -6.28 21.65 -4.83
C ASP A 516 -4.74 21.69 -4.90
N GLY A 517 -4.16 21.10 -5.94
CA GLY A 517 -2.70 21.02 -6.13
C GLY A 517 -1.99 19.98 -5.27
N TRP A 518 -2.70 19.02 -4.67
CA TRP A 518 -2.10 17.89 -3.97
C TRP A 518 -1.74 16.75 -4.90
N TYR A 519 -0.51 16.29 -4.79
CA TYR A 519 0.08 15.17 -5.53
C TYR A 519 0.51 14.09 -4.56
N ARG A 520 0.58 12.84 -5.05
CA ARG A 520 1.06 11.75 -4.19
C ARG A 520 2.58 11.83 -4.07
N ALA A 521 3.03 11.76 -2.84
CA ALA A 521 4.39 11.51 -2.41
C ALA A 521 4.46 10.12 -1.74
N ILE A 522 5.67 9.67 -1.42
CA ILE A 522 5.95 8.37 -0.79
C ILE A 522 7.15 8.57 0.15
N ALA A 523 7.30 7.77 1.20
CA ALA A 523 8.52 7.78 2.00
C ALA A 523 9.77 7.43 1.15
N GLY A 524 10.90 8.10 1.37
CA GLY A 524 12.14 7.84 0.62
C GLY A 524 12.59 6.38 0.68
N THR A 525 12.67 5.82 1.89
CA THR A 525 13.06 4.43 2.18
C THR A 525 12.13 3.33 1.65
N ASN A 526 10.92 3.68 1.22
CA ASN A 526 9.96 2.69 0.71
C ASN A 526 9.41 3.15 -0.63
N SER A 527 10.33 3.44 -1.54
CA SER A 527 9.97 3.95 -2.85
C SER A 527 10.63 3.20 -3.98
N SER A 528 9.92 3.15 -5.09
CA SER A 528 10.34 2.44 -6.28
C SER A 528 9.90 3.18 -7.52
N PHE A 529 10.60 2.94 -8.62
CA PHE A 529 10.37 3.61 -9.89
C PHE A 529 10.60 2.66 -11.07
N VAL A 530 9.82 2.81 -12.13
CA VAL A 530 10.08 2.15 -13.42
C VAL A 530 11.40 2.68 -13.99
N ARG A 531 12.39 1.80 -14.17
CA ARG A 531 13.74 2.18 -14.56
C ARG A 531 13.76 3.04 -15.83
N GLU A 532 13.08 2.55 -16.88
CA GLU A 532 13.00 3.20 -18.19
C GLU A 532 12.43 4.62 -18.11
N THR A 533 11.40 4.82 -17.29
CA THR A 533 10.79 6.13 -17.10
C THR A 533 11.73 7.05 -16.32
N THR A 534 12.37 6.57 -15.26
CA THR A 534 13.29 7.35 -14.43
C THR A 534 14.50 7.84 -15.22
N ILE A 535 15.11 6.99 -16.04
CA ILE A 535 16.27 7.38 -16.86
C ILE A 535 15.88 8.42 -17.92
N ARG A 536 14.70 8.27 -18.54
CA ARG A 536 14.18 9.19 -19.55
C ARG A 536 13.94 10.59 -18.98
N HIS A 537 13.58 10.68 -17.71
CA HIS A 537 13.37 11.94 -16.99
C HIS A 537 14.60 12.37 -16.18
N GLY A 538 15.77 11.79 -16.39
CA GLY A 538 17.03 12.31 -15.83
C GLY A 538 17.24 12.09 -14.32
N GLY A 539 16.54 11.12 -13.73
CA GLY A 539 16.77 10.71 -12.33
C GLY A 539 16.49 11.82 -11.31
N PHE A 540 17.14 11.73 -10.15
CA PHE A 540 17.03 12.71 -9.07
C PHE A 540 17.76 14.01 -9.43
N ASP A 541 17.23 15.15 -9.00
CA ASP A 541 17.91 16.44 -9.10
C ASP A 541 19.01 16.53 -8.03
N GLU A 542 20.27 16.61 -8.47
CA GLU A 542 21.45 16.55 -7.59
C GLU A 542 21.66 17.81 -6.76
N GLN A 543 20.89 18.88 -7.01
CA GLN A 543 20.88 20.06 -6.16
C GLN A 543 20.33 19.76 -4.76
N PHE A 544 19.44 18.77 -4.64
CA PHE A 544 18.96 18.26 -3.36
C PHE A 544 19.96 17.24 -2.81
N ASP A 545 20.77 17.63 -1.84
CA ASP A 545 21.76 16.75 -1.20
C ASP A 545 21.17 15.81 -0.14
N TYR A 546 20.05 16.18 0.50
CA TYR A 546 19.12 15.31 1.24
C TYR A 546 17.81 16.08 1.50
N PHE A 547 16.68 15.40 1.73
CA PHE A 547 15.35 16.01 2.00
C PHE A 547 14.72 16.68 0.77
N LEU A 548 13.49 16.25 0.43
CA LEU A 548 12.68 16.63 -0.74
C LEU A 548 13.14 16.11 -2.10
N ASP A 549 14.29 15.43 -2.21
CA ASP A 549 14.77 14.91 -3.48
C ASP A 549 13.83 13.86 -4.10
N GLU A 550 13.34 12.91 -3.30
CA GLU A 550 12.33 11.96 -3.80
C GLU A 550 10.97 12.59 -4.08
N ALA A 551 10.63 13.65 -3.35
CA ALA A 551 9.36 14.33 -3.52
C ALA A 551 9.37 15.14 -4.83
N GLU A 552 10.51 15.75 -5.17
CA GLU A 552 10.74 16.45 -6.42
C GLU A 552 10.59 15.53 -7.62
N LEU A 553 11.32 14.41 -7.66
CA LEU A 553 11.29 13.50 -8.82
C LEU A 553 9.86 13.02 -9.07
N ARG A 554 9.11 12.69 -8.02
CA ARG A 554 7.72 12.23 -8.13
C ARG A 554 6.76 13.32 -8.56
N LEU A 555 6.91 14.55 -8.07
CA LEU A 555 6.13 15.69 -8.54
C LEU A 555 6.43 15.93 -10.03
N ARG A 556 7.70 15.94 -10.42
CA ARG A 556 8.13 16.13 -11.80
C ARG A 556 7.56 15.07 -12.74
N LEU A 557 7.60 13.80 -12.35
CA LEU A 557 6.95 12.71 -13.09
C LEU A 557 5.45 12.94 -13.25
N GLN A 558 4.75 13.36 -12.19
CA GLN A 558 3.31 13.66 -12.24
C GLN A 558 2.98 14.85 -13.15
N LEU A 559 3.78 15.91 -13.11
CA LEU A 559 3.65 17.06 -14.01
C LEU A 559 3.95 16.70 -15.47
N LYS A 560 4.68 15.60 -15.72
CA LYS A 560 4.93 15.02 -17.05
C LYS A 560 3.88 13.97 -17.46
N GLY A 561 2.79 13.83 -16.71
CA GLY A 561 1.67 12.96 -17.04
C GLY A 561 1.84 11.49 -16.62
N HIS A 562 2.75 11.21 -15.69
CA HIS A 562 2.83 9.89 -15.03
C HIS A 562 2.01 9.90 -13.74
N LEU A 563 1.72 8.72 -13.22
CA LEU A 563 1.08 8.54 -11.92
C LEU A 563 2.06 7.95 -10.92
N VAL A 564 1.85 8.29 -9.67
CA VAL A 564 2.49 7.67 -8.50
C VAL A 564 1.46 6.82 -7.79
N GLY A 565 1.75 5.53 -7.64
CA GLY A 565 0.87 4.55 -7.00
C GLY A 565 1.19 4.28 -5.54
N TYR A 566 0.21 3.68 -4.87
CA TYR A 566 0.30 3.32 -3.46
C TYR A 566 -0.20 1.89 -3.26
N SER A 567 0.57 1.07 -2.55
CA SER A 567 0.18 -0.29 -2.19
C SER A 567 0.31 -0.51 -0.69
N GLN A 568 -0.79 -0.89 -0.03
CA GLN A 568 -0.81 -1.23 1.39
C GLN A 568 0.04 -2.48 1.73
N ASP A 569 0.38 -3.29 0.72
CA ASP A 569 1.17 -4.53 0.88
C ASP A 569 2.68 -4.31 0.73
N VAL A 570 3.11 -3.11 0.33
CA VAL A 570 4.53 -2.74 0.18
C VAL A 570 4.99 -2.10 1.48
N LEU A 571 5.41 -2.94 2.43
CA LEU A 571 5.65 -2.56 3.83
C LEU A 571 7.15 -2.55 4.15
N VAL A 572 7.59 -1.51 4.86
CA VAL A 572 8.97 -1.37 5.38
C VAL A 572 8.92 -0.87 6.82
N ARG A 573 9.84 -1.34 7.66
CA ARG A 573 10.17 -0.68 8.94
C ARG A 573 11.33 0.26 8.73
N HIS A 574 11.24 1.46 9.27
CA HIS A 574 12.29 2.46 9.16
C HIS A 574 12.65 2.97 10.55
N GLU A 575 13.94 2.95 10.84
CA GLU A 575 14.50 3.58 12.01
C GLU A 575 15.01 4.95 11.63
N PHE A 576 14.68 5.95 12.43
CA PHE A 576 15.32 7.24 12.28
C PHE A 576 16.73 7.20 12.89
N ALA A 577 17.70 6.58 12.22
CA ALA A 577 19.05 6.45 12.76
C ALA A 577 19.80 7.81 12.82
N GLN A 578 20.76 7.94 13.73
CA GLN A 578 21.65 9.11 13.79
C GLN A 578 22.49 9.23 12.50
N SER A 579 22.85 10.45 12.10
CA SER A 579 23.77 10.69 10.98
C SER A 579 24.60 11.95 11.20
N HIS A 580 25.57 12.17 10.31
CA HIS A 580 26.31 13.45 10.25
C HIS A 580 25.41 14.68 10.01
N LYS A 581 24.17 14.51 9.51
CA LYS A 581 23.19 15.59 9.29
C LYS A 581 22.15 15.69 10.42
N ARG A 582 22.08 14.71 11.34
CA ARG A 582 21.11 14.66 12.45
C ARG A 582 21.70 13.93 13.65
N ARG A 583 21.91 14.68 14.73
CA ARG A 583 22.47 14.22 16.00
C ARG A 583 21.52 14.38 17.20
N GLY A 584 20.35 15.01 17.01
CA GLY A 584 19.32 15.11 18.05
C GLY A 584 18.03 15.75 17.56
N LYS A 585 17.09 15.99 18.49
CA LYS A 585 15.79 16.66 18.25
C LYS A 585 16.00 18.04 17.60
N HIS A 586 16.95 18.80 18.13
CA HIS A 586 17.30 20.15 17.69
C HIS A 586 18.69 20.24 17.05
N ASP A 587 19.45 19.15 16.90
CA ASP A 587 20.73 19.17 16.20
C ASP A 587 20.60 18.43 14.86
N TYR A 588 20.23 19.20 13.83
CA TYR A 588 20.18 18.74 12.44
C TYR A 588 20.52 19.87 11.47
N ASP A 589 20.89 19.52 10.24
CA ASP A 589 21.32 20.46 9.20
C ASP A 589 20.16 21.30 8.63
N ARG A 590 19.80 22.35 9.37
CA ARG A 590 18.75 23.32 9.03
C ARG A 590 19.01 24.08 7.75
N LYS A 591 20.27 24.42 7.48
CA LYS A 591 20.68 25.18 6.29
C LYS A 591 20.25 24.45 5.03
N THR A 592 20.58 23.17 4.94
CA THR A 592 20.21 22.33 3.80
C THR A 592 18.71 22.14 3.67
N VAL A 593 18.00 21.88 4.78
CA VAL A 593 16.53 21.75 4.76
C VAL A 593 15.88 23.01 4.20
N CYS A 594 16.29 24.19 4.67
CA CYS A 594 15.72 25.46 4.22
C CYS A 594 16.14 25.80 2.78
N LYS A 595 17.39 25.48 2.39
CA LYS A 595 17.84 25.55 1.00
C LYS A 595 16.94 24.74 0.07
N ASN A 596 16.66 23.49 0.41
CA ASN A 596 15.85 22.59 -0.42
C ASN A 596 14.37 23.02 -0.48
N ILE A 597 13.81 23.52 0.62
CA ILE A 597 12.46 24.11 0.61
C ILE A 597 12.41 25.32 -0.33
N SER A 598 13.36 26.25 -0.19
CA SER A 598 13.41 27.46 -1.01
C SER A 598 13.66 27.15 -2.48
N TYR A 599 14.57 26.22 -2.79
CA TYR A 599 14.84 25.75 -4.14
C TYR A 599 13.59 25.13 -4.78
N PHE A 600 12.91 24.21 -4.08
CA PHE A 600 11.68 23.58 -4.56
C PHE A 600 10.59 24.60 -4.83
N VAL A 601 10.33 25.51 -3.89
CA VAL A 601 9.27 26.53 -4.03
C VAL A 601 9.61 27.51 -5.14
N ALA A 602 10.88 27.87 -5.33
CA ALA A 602 11.30 28.71 -6.45
C ALA A 602 11.10 28.00 -7.79
N ALA A 603 11.38 26.69 -7.87
CA ALA A 603 11.22 25.90 -9.10
C ALA A 603 9.75 25.63 -9.47
N TYR A 604 8.89 25.37 -8.48
CA TYR A 604 7.53 24.86 -8.71
C TYR A 604 6.39 25.74 -8.18
N GLY A 605 6.67 26.63 -7.23
CA GLY A 605 5.65 27.33 -6.43
C GLY A 605 4.81 28.37 -7.19
N GLY A 606 5.19 28.69 -8.43
CA GLY A 606 4.51 29.66 -9.29
C GLY A 606 4.60 31.11 -8.78
N LEU A 607 5.63 31.42 -7.98
CA LEU A 607 5.88 32.74 -7.41
C LEU A 607 7.23 33.25 -7.92
N GLU A 608 7.34 34.57 -8.13
CA GLU A 608 8.57 35.20 -8.62
C GLU A 608 8.91 36.47 -7.84
N GLY A 609 10.18 36.90 -7.95
CA GLY A 609 10.67 38.16 -7.41
C GLY A 609 10.32 38.40 -5.94
N ARG A 610 9.71 39.56 -5.65
CA ARG A 610 9.35 39.96 -4.27
C ARG A 610 8.31 39.04 -3.65
N MET A 611 7.34 38.52 -4.42
CA MET A 611 6.28 37.65 -3.89
C MET A 611 6.85 36.33 -3.39
N LEU A 612 7.76 35.72 -4.16
CA LEU A 612 8.46 34.50 -3.76
C LEU A 612 9.25 34.71 -2.46
N ARG A 613 10.04 35.78 -2.40
CA ARG A 613 10.83 36.11 -1.21
C ARG A 613 9.96 36.30 0.02
N THR A 614 8.91 37.13 -0.07
CA THR A 614 8.01 37.39 1.06
C THR A 614 7.29 36.12 1.53
N TYR A 615 6.86 35.26 0.60
CA TYR A 615 6.26 33.97 0.96
C TYR A 615 7.22 33.07 1.72
N LEU A 616 8.46 32.94 1.25
CA LEU A 616 9.49 32.13 1.92
C LEU A 616 9.87 32.70 3.28
N GLU A 617 10.06 34.02 3.40
CA GLU A 617 10.33 34.70 4.67
C GLU A 617 9.22 34.43 5.69
N GLN A 618 7.96 34.57 5.30
CA GLN A 618 6.83 34.29 6.18
C GLN A 618 6.78 32.82 6.59
N ARG A 619 6.91 31.89 5.62
CA ARG A 619 6.83 30.46 5.88
C ARG A 619 7.96 29.97 6.80
N LEU A 620 9.21 30.30 6.47
CA LEU A 620 10.36 29.86 7.26
C LEU A 620 10.36 30.50 8.65
N SER A 621 9.87 31.73 8.78
CA SER A 621 9.66 32.35 10.09
C SER A 621 8.70 31.52 10.96
N THR A 622 7.55 31.12 10.41
CA THR A 622 6.54 30.34 11.14
C THR A 622 6.94 28.89 11.38
N GLU A 623 7.44 28.19 10.36
CA GLU A 623 7.66 26.73 10.41
C GLU A 623 9.05 26.35 10.97
N ARG A 624 10.03 27.28 10.96
CA ARG A 624 11.43 26.94 11.28
C ARG A 624 12.04 27.84 12.35
N VAL A 625 11.82 29.16 12.29
CA VAL A 625 12.37 30.10 13.29
C VAL A 625 11.57 30.06 14.58
N ALA A 626 10.25 30.20 14.53
CA ALA A 626 9.40 30.24 15.72
C ALA A 626 9.53 29.01 16.63
N PRO A 627 9.59 27.75 16.13
CA PRO A 627 9.84 26.59 16.98
C PRO A 627 11.22 26.59 17.64
N LEU A 628 12.22 27.20 17.00
CA LEU A 628 13.56 27.31 17.56
C LEU A 628 13.62 28.32 18.70
N VAL A 629 12.95 29.46 18.52
CA VAL A 629 12.78 30.47 19.57
C VAL A 629 12.00 29.90 20.75
N ALA A 630 10.91 29.18 20.49
CA ALA A 630 10.15 28.51 21.55
C ALA A 630 11.02 27.50 22.33
N ALA A 631 11.82 26.67 21.63
CA ALA A 631 12.74 25.74 22.30
C ALA A 631 13.82 26.46 23.12
N HIS A 632 14.24 27.67 22.73
CA HIS A 632 15.12 28.50 23.54
C HIS A 632 14.40 29.05 24.78
N ASP A 633 13.20 29.60 24.61
CA ASP A 633 12.37 30.15 25.69
C ASP A 633 12.02 29.08 26.74
N ASP A 634 11.82 27.83 26.31
CA ASP A 634 11.58 26.65 27.16
C ASP A 634 12.87 26.10 27.82
N GLY A 635 14.04 26.69 27.53
CA GLY A 635 15.33 26.27 28.06
C GLY A 635 15.89 24.97 27.46
N GLU A 636 15.31 24.47 26.35
CA GLU A 636 15.83 23.32 25.60
C GLU A 636 17.06 23.69 24.74
N LEU A 637 17.27 24.98 24.45
CA LEU A 637 18.40 25.50 23.67
C LEU A 637 19.05 26.73 24.31
N THR A 638 20.38 26.80 24.24
CA THR A 638 21.14 28.02 24.58
C THR A 638 20.87 29.13 23.57
N GLU A 639 21.04 30.39 23.97
CA GLU A 639 20.91 31.58 23.10
C GLU A 639 21.78 31.45 21.84
N ASP A 640 23.07 31.12 21.99
CA ASP A 640 24.02 30.93 20.88
C ASP A 640 23.54 29.88 19.86
N ALA A 641 23.03 28.74 20.34
CA ALA A 641 22.50 27.67 19.48
C ALA A 641 21.23 28.10 18.73
N CYS A 642 20.37 28.89 19.38
CA CYS A 642 19.19 29.47 18.74
C CYS A 642 19.60 30.44 17.63
N GLU A 643 20.47 31.41 17.92
CA GLU A 643 20.94 32.40 16.94
C GLU A 643 21.64 31.75 15.74
N ALA A 644 22.51 30.76 15.99
CA ALA A 644 23.18 30.00 14.95
C ALA A 644 22.18 29.25 14.06
N GLY A 645 21.14 28.65 14.66
CA GLY A 645 20.08 27.97 13.93
C GLY A 645 19.23 28.91 13.07
N VAL A 646 18.87 30.11 13.59
CA VAL A 646 18.16 31.15 12.83
C VAL A 646 19.00 31.63 11.64
N ARG A 647 20.31 31.88 11.85
CA ARG A 647 21.23 32.26 10.78
C ARG A 647 21.30 31.19 9.69
N ALA A 648 21.44 29.92 10.08
CA ALA A 648 21.48 28.79 9.15
C ALA A 648 20.20 28.69 8.29
N ILE A 649 19.01 28.96 8.87
CA ILE A 649 17.75 28.99 8.14
C ILE A 649 17.78 30.04 7.01
N TRP A 650 18.18 31.27 7.33
CA TRP A 650 18.23 32.36 6.35
C TRP A 650 19.32 32.18 5.30
N GLU A 651 20.51 31.70 5.68
CA GLU A 651 21.54 31.31 4.71
C GLU A 651 21.05 30.21 3.76
N GLY A 652 20.31 29.24 4.29
CA GLY A 652 19.67 28.20 3.49
C GLY A 652 18.72 28.79 2.47
N MET A 653 17.84 29.71 2.88
CA MET A 653 16.90 30.38 1.98
C MET A 653 17.61 31.10 0.82
N GLU A 654 18.63 31.91 1.12
CA GLU A 654 19.37 32.65 0.09
C GLU A 654 20.08 31.70 -0.89
N GLN A 655 20.69 30.64 -0.37
CA GLN A 655 21.33 29.63 -1.21
C GLN A 655 20.32 28.94 -2.13
N GLY A 656 19.16 28.54 -1.61
CA GLY A 656 18.12 27.88 -2.41
C GLY A 656 17.56 28.78 -3.52
N LEU A 657 17.40 30.08 -3.26
CA LEU A 657 17.02 31.07 -4.27
C LEU A 657 18.10 31.29 -5.34
N ALA A 658 19.38 31.25 -4.94
CA ALA A 658 20.49 31.36 -5.88
C ALA A 658 20.57 30.13 -6.79
N ASP A 659 20.46 28.93 -6.20
CA ASP A 659 20.53 27.65 -6.91
C ASP A 659 19.39 27.51 -7.93
N ALA A 660 18.19 28.03 -7.62
CA ALA A 660 17.00 27.96 -8.47
C ALA A 660 17.14 28.64 -9.84
N ARG A 661 18.17 29.48 -10.02
CA ARG A 661 18.45 30.15 -11.31
C ARG A 661 18.88 29.19 -12.42
N ASP A 662 19.34 27.99 -12.05
CA ASP A 662 19.88 26.99 -12.98
C ASP A 662 19.32 25.59 -12.65
N TRP A 663 17.98 25.52 -12.56
CA TRP A 663 17.20 24.32 -12.30
C TRP A 663 16.65 23.69 -13.61
N PRO A 664 16.50 22.35 -13.71
CA PRO A 664 16.92 21.32 -12.74
C PRO A 664 18.35 20.80 -12.96
N LYS A 665 19.00 20.28 -11.91
CA LYS A 665 20.33 19.63 -12.00
C LYS A 665 20.23 18.11 -12.12
N THR A 666 19.68 17.66 -13.25
CA THR A 666 19.48 16.23 -13.56
C THR A 666 20.63 15.62 -14.38
N ARG A 667 20.71 14.28 -14.43
CA ARG A 667 21.73 13.54 -15.20
C ARG A 667 21.17 13.01 -16.52
N THR A 668 22.06 12.83 -17.49
CA THR A 668 21.79 11.97 -18.66
C THR A 668 22.28 10.55 -18.38
N PHE A 669 21.45 9.56 -18.64
CA PHE A 669 21.74 8.14 -18.41
C PHE A 669 22.03 7.40 -19.72
N LYS A 670 22.71 6.26 -19.61
CA LYS A 670 22.80 5.31 -20.72
C LYS A 670 21.55 4.43 -20.75
N ASP A 671 21.00 4.20 -21.94
CA ASP A 671 19.79 3.40 -22.11
C ASP A 671 20.02 1.91 -21.78
N THR A 672 21.17 1.37 -22.21
CA THR A 672 21.50 -0.05 -22.01
C THR A 672 21.68 -0.37 -20.53
N PRO A 673 20.91 -1.32 -19.96
CA PRO A 673 21.10 -1.73 -18.59
C PRO A 673 22.44 -2.47 -18.43
N PRO A 674 23.11 -2.31 -17.27
CA PRO A 674 24.25 -3.15 -16.91
C PRO A 674 23.81 -4.60 -16.68
N ALA A 675 24.77 -5.50 -16.44
CA ALA A 675 24.46 -6.88 -16.10
C ALA A 675 23.66 -6.97 -14.78
N PHE A 676 22.62 -7.80 -14.77
CA PHE A 676 21.85 -8.09 -13.56
C PHE A 676 22.62 -9.08 -12.68
N LEU A 677 22.74 -8.77 -11.38
CA LEU A 677 23.50 -9.55 -10.41
C LEU A 677 22.58 -10.06 -9.29
N PRO A 678 21.97 -11.24 -9.43
CA PRO A 678 20.99 -11.75 -8.47
C PRO A 678 21.56 -11.81 -7.06
N PHE A 679 20.82 -11.27 -6.10
CA PHE A 679 21.18 -11.34 -4.69
C PHE A 679 20.76 -12.69 -4.11
N ALA A 680 21.67 -13.32 -3.35
CA ALA A 680 21.39 -14.62 -2.75
C ALA A 680 20.40 -14.47 -1.59
N VAL A 681 19.23 -15.10 -1.75
CA VAL A 681 18.25 -15.33 -0.68
C VAL A 681 18.65 -16.57 0.11
N ASN A 682 18.60 -16.50 1.44
CA ASN A 682 18.83 -17.64 2.34
C ASN A 682 17.67 -17.75 3.34
N LEU A 683 16.80 -18.74 3.12
CA LEU A 683 15.62 -18.99 3.93
C LEU A 683 15.72 -20.39 4.51
N ASP A 684 15.86 -20.46 5.83
CA ASP A 684 15.91 -21.71 6.59
C ASP A 684 14.52 -22.11 7.11
N TYR A 685 13.45 -21.47 6.64
CA TYR A 685 12.05 -21.66 7.08
C TYR A 685 11.07 -21.49 5.91
N HIS A 686 9.82 -21.94 6.09
CA HIS A 686 8.75 -21.79 5.11
C HIS A 686 8.32 -20.33 4.95
N ALA A 687 8.59 -19.72 3.79
CA ALA A 687 8.28 -18.33 3.55
C ALA A 687 6.86 -18.11 3.01
N VAL A 688 6.20 -17.06 3.49
CA VAL A 688 4.89 -16.63 2.97
C VAL A 688 5.01 -16.23 1.50
N GLY A 689 4.06 -16.67 0.69
CA GLY A 689 4.01 -16.38 -0.76
C GLY A 689 4.91 -17.29 -1.60
N ARG A 690 5.81 -18.07 -0.97
CA ARG A 690 6.66 -19.07 -1.64
C ARG A 690 6.28 -20.50 -1.24
N ASP A 691 6.37 -20.81 0.06
CA ASP A 691 6.21 -22.17 0.59
C ASP A 691 4.87 -22.35 1.31
N MET A 692 4.27 -21.25 1.80
CA MET A 692 2.99 -21.28 2.51
C MET A 692 2.15 -20.02 2.28
N ALA A 693 0.84 -20.15 2.54
CA ALA A 693 -0.08 -19.01 2.63
C ALA A 693 0.15 -18.24 3.95
N PRO A 694 -0.17 -16.93 4.00
CA PRO A 694 -0.11 -16.19 5.25
C PRO A 694 -1.09 -16.80 6.28
N LEU A 695 -0.62 -17.04 7.50
CA LEU A 695 -1.44 -17.49 8.61
C LEU A 695 -2.10 -16.30 9.32
N HIS A 696 -3.29 -16.52 9.86
CA HIS A 696 -3.88 -15.65 10.86
C HIS A 696 -3.62 -16.21 12.27
N ILE A 697 -2.74 -15.56 13.02
CA ILE A 697 -2.29 -15.99 14.34
C ILE A 697 -2.91 -15.07 15.39
N CYS A 698 -3.63 -15.63 16.35
CA CYS A 698 -4.22 -14.89 17.46
C CYS A 698 -3.43 -15.12 18.75
N ILE A 699 -2.90 -14.05 19.35
CA ILE A 699 -2.21 -14.10 20.64
C ILE A 699 -3.16 -13.58 21.72
N ILE A 700 -3.36 -14.35 22.79
CA ILE A 700 -4.14 -13.96 23.96
C ILE A 700 -3.18 -13.61 25.09
N SER A 701 -3.16 -12.34 25.50
CA SER A 701 -2.33 -11.86 26.60
C SER A 701 -2.96 -10.67 27.32
N LYS A 702 -2.87 -10.66 28.66
CA LYS A 702 -3.22 -9.52 29.53
C LYS A 702 -2.20 -8.39 29.47
N GLU A 703 -1.01 -8.68 28.97
CA GLU A 703 0.17 -7.82 29.08
C GLU A 703 0.82 -7.79 27.70
N VAL A 704 0.68 -6.70 26.93
CA VAL A 704 1.38 -6.43 25.67
C VAL A 704 1.62 -4.93 25.54
N PRO A 705 2.85 -4.43 25.79
CA PRO A 705 3.16 -3.02 25.58
C PRO A 705 3.13 -2.64 24.08
N PRO A 706 2.80 -1.39 23.71
CA PRO A 706 2.30 -0.31 24.56
C PRO A 706 0.77 -0.37 24.79
N PHE A 707 0.08 -1.42 24.33
CA PHE A 707 -1.39 -1.51 24.36
C PHE A 707 -1.95 -1.70 25.77
N THR A 708 -1.21 -2.40 26.62
CA THR A 708 -1.49 -2.57 28.06
C THR A 708 -0.21 -2.35 28.86
N HIS A 709 -0.22 -2.59 30.18
CA HIS A 709 0.97 -2.45 31.01
C HIS A 709 2.14 -3.34 30.54
N ALA A 710 3.36 -2.83 30.70
CA ALA A 710 4.58 -3.53 30.32
C ALA A 710 4.91 -4.68 31.30
N SER A 711 5.33 -5.81 30.76
CA SER A 711 5.81 -6.96 31.52
C SER A 711 6.77 -7.80 30.68
N GLY A 712 7.57 -8.66 31.30
CA GLY A 712 8.49 -9.53 30.55
C GLY A 712 7.79 -10.46 29.55
N ILE A 713 6.60 -10.98 29.89
CA ILE A 713 5.82 -11.84 28.99
C ILE A 713 5.27 -11.03 27.82
N GLY A 714 4.74 -9.84 28.11
CA GLY A 714 4.25 -8.94 27.08
C GLY A 714 5.34 -8.49 26.13
N THR A 715 6.54 -8.20 26.63
CA THR A 715 7.70 -7.83 25.80
C THR A 715 8.10 -8.97 24.85
N LEU A 716 8.08 -10.23 25.31
CA LEU A 716 8.36 -11.39 24.44
C LEU A 716 7.30 -11.54 23.34
N TYR A 717 6.01 -11.45 23.67
CA TYR A 717 4.95 -11.51 22.66
C TYR A 717 4.98 -10.32 21.70
N TYR A 718 5.34 -9.14 22.20
CA TYR A 718 5.52 -7.96 21.37
C TYR A 718 6.60 -8.19 20.32
N HIS A 719 7.79 -8.67 20.72
CA HIS A 719 8.86 -8.98 19.78
C HIS A 719 8.51 -10.11 18.81
N LEU A 720 7.86 -11.17 19.30
CA LEU A 720 7.40 -12.27 18.45
C LEU A 720 6.38 -11.81 17.41
N ALA A 721 5.35 -11.08 17.83
CA ALA A 721 4.34 -10.52 16.92
C ALA A 721 4.97 -9.61 15.87
N ASN A 722 5.96 -8.79 16.27
CA ASN A 722 6.70 -7.94 15.34
C ASN A 722 7.42 -8.73 14.25
N GLU A 723 8.03 -9.88 14.56
CA GLU A 723 8.73 -10.70 13.57
C GLU A 723 7.78 -11.54 12.72
N LEU A 724 6.69 -12.07 13.28
CA LEU A 724 5.67 -12.77 12.51
C LEU A 724 5.00 -11.85 11.47
N LEU A 725 4.80 -10.57 11.81
CA LEU A 725 4.34 -9.56 10.85
C LEU A 725 5.37 -9.34 9.72
N LEU A 726 6.65 -9.22 10.05
CA LEU A 726 7.72 -9.09 9.03
C LEU A 726 7.76 -10.28 8.07
N MET A 727 7.46 -11.48 8.59
CA MET A 727 7.35 -12.71 7.79
C MET A 727 6.09 -12.77 6.90
N GLY A 728 5.20 -11.77 6.98
CA GLY A 728 4.01 -11.67 6.13
C GLY A 728 2.74 -12.32 6.72
N HIS A 729 2.74 -12.69 8.00
CA HIS A 729 1.54 -13.22 8.67
C HIS A 729 0.61 -12.12 9.19
N HIS A 730 -0.65 -12.46 9.42
CA HIS A 730 -1.64 -11.58 10.03
C HIS A 730 -1.73 -11.86 11.53
N ILE A 731 -1.66 -10.82 12.36
CA ILE A 731 -1.66 -10.97 13.82
C ILE A 731 -2.88 -10.31 14.43
N SER A 732 -3.57 -11.05 15.31
CA SER A 732 -4.58 -10.50 16.20
C SER A 732 -4.12 -10.62 17.66
N LEU A 733 -4.18 -9.52 18.41
CA LEU A 733 -3.88 -9.49 19.84
C LEU A 733 -5.17 -9.29 20.63
N ILE A 734 -5.54 -10.25 21.49
CA ILE A 734 -6.68 -10.09 22.41
C ILE A 734 -6.14 -9.62 23.75
N VAL A 735 -6.50 -8.39 24.12
CA VAL A 735 -6.00 -7.68 25.30
C VAL A 735 -7.15 -7.08 26.13
N PRO A 736 -6.99 -6.94 27.45
CA PRO A 736 -8.02 -6.40 28.33
C PRO A 736 -8.27 -4.91 28.10
N SER A 737 -9.53 -4.48 28.31
CA SER A 737 -9.96 -3.07 28.31
C SER A 737 -11.24 -2.90 29.13
N HIS A 738 -11.79 -1.68 29.16
CA HIS A 738 -13.10 -1.37 29.74
C HIS A 738 -14.25 -1.45 28.74
N GLU A 739 -13.93 -1.59 27.45
CA GLU A 739 -14.90 -1.72 26.37
C GLU A 739 -14.36 -2.62 25.26
N ASP A 740 -15.26 -3.29 24.55
CA ASP A 740 -14.92 -4.05 23.35
C ASP A 740 -14.68 -3.11 22.17
N ARG A 741 -13.45 -3.08 21.63
CA ARG A 741 -13.14 -2.35 20.40
C ARG A 741 -11.99 -2.97 19.63
N ASP A 742 -11.98 -2.76 18.31
CA ASP A 742 -10.88 -3.15 17.45
C ASP A 742 -10.05 -1.93 17.06
N TRP A 743 -8.74 -2.04 17.21
CA TRP A 743 -7.78 -1.12 16.62
C TRP A 743 -6.98 -1.87 15.56
N ARG A 744 -6.89 -1.33 14.36
CA ARG A 744 -6.23 -1.98 13.22
C ARG A 744 -5.12 -1.10 12.68
N GLN A 745 -3.97 -1.71 12.39
CA GLN A 745 -2.87 -1.07 11.67
C GLN A 745 -2.23 -2.07 10.72
N GLY A 746 -2.53 -1.93 9.42
CA GLY A 746 -2.11 -2.88 8.39
C GLY A 746 -2.53 -4.32 8.74
N PRO A 747 -1.60 -5.30 8.72
CA PRO A 747 -1.89 -6.71 9.04
C PRO A 747 -2.02 -7.01 10.55
N LEU A 748 -1.95 -6.00 11.43
CA LEU A 748 -2.17 -6.13 12.87
C LEU A 748 -3.58 -5.69 13.27
N THR A 749 -4.25 -6.50 14.09
CA THR A 749 -5.47 -6.13 14.81
C THR A 749 -5.26 -6.29 16.32
N VAL A 750 -5.59 -5.25 17.09
CA VAL A 750 -5.67 -5.31 18.56
C VAL A 750 -7.14 -5.29 18.96
N CYS A 751 -7.59 -6.42 19.49
CA CYS A 751 -8.94 -6.66 20.00
C CYS A 751 -8.97 -6.36 21.50
N TYR A 752 -9.29 -5.12 21.85
CA TYR A 752 -9.59 -4.72 23.22
C TYR A 752 -10.89 -5.39 23.67
N THR A 753 -10.85 -6.02 24.83
CA THR A 753 -11.96 -6.85 25.33
C THR A 753 -12.30 -6.47 26.76
N ASP A 754 -13.57 -6.16 27.00
CA ASP A 754 -14.08 -5.93 28.35
C ASP A 754 -14.11 -7.24 29.14
N THR A 755 -13.61 -7.20 30.37
CA THR A 755 -13.60 -8.38 31.25
C THR A 755 -14.92 -8.44 32.01
N ARG A 756 -15.79 -9.35 31.60
CA ARG A 756 -17.09 -9.53 32.25
C ARG A 756 -16.90 -10.15 33.63
N GLU A 757 -17.24 -9.40 34.67
CA GLU A 757 -17.20 -9.90 36.04
C GLU A 757 -18.43 -10.75 36.34
N GLU A 758 -18.23 -12.05 36.53
CA GLU A 758 -19.19 -12.91 37.23
C GLU A 758 -18.60 -13.33 38.58
N VAL A 759 -19.42 -13.25 39.64
CA VAL A 759 -19.05 -13.78 40.95
C VAL A 759 -19.27 -15.28 40.93
N ILE A 760 -18.20 -16.06 41.02
CA ILE A 760 -18.31 -17.51 41.13
C ILE A 760 -18.31 -17.88 42.63
N PRO A 761 -19.44 -18.33 43.19
CA PRO A 761 -19.52 -18.68 44.60
C PRO A 761 -18.46 -19.73 44.97
N HIS A 762 -17.84 -19.59 46.14
CA HIS A 762 -16.85 -20.53 46.70
C HIS A 762 -15.49 -20.61 46.00
N LEU A 763 -15.23 -19.80 44.95
CA LEU A 763 -13.89 -19.63 44.39
C LEU A 763 -13.20 -18.39 44.96
N ASP A 764 -11.87 -18.46 45.06
CA ASP A 764 -11.04 -17.31 45.39
C ASP A 764 -11.24 -16.18 44.37
N ARG A 765 -11.20 -14.93 44.84
CA ARG A 765 -11.44 -13.75 43.99
C ARG A 765 -10.38 -13.61 42.90
N GLY A 766 -9.12 -13.85 43.22
CA GLY A 766 -8.01 -13.77 42.25
C GLY A 766 -8.16 -14.83 41.16
N PHE A 767 -8.47 -16.07 41.54
CA PHE A 767 -8.75 -17.13 40.58
C PHE A 767 -9.99 -16.84 39.72
N SER A 768 -11.07 -16.35 40.33
CA SER A 768 -12.30 -15.97 39.62
C SER A 768 -12.05 -14.89 38.58
N ASN A 769 -11.23 -13.87 38.90
CA ASN A 769 -10.85 -12.83 37.95
C ASN A 769 -10.09 -13.38 36.74
N ASN A 770 -9.22 -14.38 36.94
CA ASN A 770 -8.50 -15.04 35.84
C ASN A 770 -9.44 -15.86 34.96
N MET A 771 -10.42 -16.54 35.55
CA MET A 771 -11.46 -17.25 34.81
C MET A 771 -12.36 -16.30 34.00
N ASN A 772 -12.79 -15.20 34.60
CA ASN A 772 -13.59 -14.16 33.94
C ASN A 772 -12.86 -13.58 32.72
N TRP A 773 -11.56 -13.30 32.84
CA TRP A 773 -10.73 -12.93 31.70
C TRP A 773 -10.70 -14.03 30.63
N SER A 774 -10.43 -15.28 31.02
CA SER A 774 -10.31 -16.37 30.05
C SER A 774 -11.59 -16.60 29.25
N LEU A 775 -12.75 -16.51 29.90
CA LEU A 775 -14.06 -16.59 29.25
C LEU A 775 -14.31 -15.41 28.31
N SER A 776 -13.97 -14.19 28.73
CA SER A 776 -14.13 -12.98 27.92
C SER A 776 -13.24 -13.02 26.67
N ALA A 777 -11.96 -13.38 26.84
CA ALA A 777 -11.02 -13.56 25.74
C ALA A 777 -11.46 -14.67 24.78
N PHE A 778 -12.01 -15.78 25.28
CA PHE A 778 -12.58 -16.83 24.45
C PHE A 778 -13.78 -16.34 23.64
N ALA A 779 -14.72 -15.61 24.26
CA ALA A 779 -15.86 -15.04 23.54
C ALA A 779 -15.41 -14.07 22.43
N ARG A 780 -14.39 -13.24 22.70
CA ARG A 780 -13.78 -12.37 21.70
C ARG A 780 -13.15 -13.16 20.56
N LEU A 781 -12.36 -14.18 20.88
CA LEU A 781 -11.73 -15.07 19.89
C LEU A 781 -12.76 -15.75 19.00
N ALA A 782 -13.87 -16.23 19.56
CA ALA A 782 -14.94 -16.87 18.78
C ALA A 782 -15.54 -15.90 17.76
N GLY A 783 -15.85 -14.66 18.17
CA GLY A 783 -16.35 -13.62 17.26
C GLY A 783 -15.32 -13.19 16.21
N LEU A 784 -14.03 -13.16 16.56
CA LEU A 784 -12.95 -12.91 15.61
C LEU A 784 -12.85 -14.04 14.58
N HIS A 785 -12.85 -15.31 15.02
CA HIS A 785 -12.71 -16.48 14.16
C HIS A 785 -13.87 -16.61 13.15
N GLU A 786 -15.09 -16.23 13.54
CA GLU A 786 -16.25 -16.18 12.66
C GLU A 786 -16.10 -15.15 11.54
N LYS A 787 -15.58 -13.95 11.86
CA LYS A 787 -15.35 -12.88 10.89
C LYS A 787 -14.13 -13.16 10.00
N HIS A 788 -13.05 -13.60 10.61
CA HIS A 788 -11.76 -13.86 9.99
C HIS A 788 -11.18 -15.13 10.61
N ARG A 789 -11.22 -16.22 9.85
CA ARG A 789 -10.71 -17.53 10.29
C ARG A 789 -9.32 -17.38 10.91
N VAL A 790 -9.19 -17.80 12.16
CA VAL A 790 -7.91 -17.88 12.90
C VAL A 790 -7.31 -19.27 12.68
N ASP A 791 -6.05 -19.32 12.25
CA ASP A 791 -5.32 -20.56 11.98
C ASP A 791 -4.64 -21.11 13.22
N ILE A 792 -4.10 -20.25 14.08
CA ILE A 792 -3.35 -20.61 15.31
C ILE A 792 -3.76 -19.68 16.46
N VAL A 793 -3.86 -20.23 17.67
CA VAL A 793 -4.00 -19.45 18.91
C VAL A 793 -2.79 -19.68 19.80
N GLU A 794 -2.11 -18.62 20.22
CA GLU A 794 -0.97 -18.68 21.15
C GLU A 794 -1.30 -17.95 22.46
N SER A 795 -0.89 -18.52 23.60
CA SER A 795 -1.00 -17.85 24.91
C SER A 795 0.06 -18.37 25.88
N ALA A 796 0.36 -17.59 26.92
CA ALA A 796 1.29 -18.01 27.97
C ALA A 796 0.55 -18.77 29.08
N LEU A 797 1.28 -19.65 29.78
CA LEU A 797 0.77 -20.38 30.95
C LEU A 797 0.23 -19.45 32.06
N LYS A 798 0.89 -18.30 32.26
CA LYS A 798 0.60 -17.34 33.33
C LYS A 798 -0.89 -16.99 33.40
N ASP A 799 -1.44 -16.99 34.61
CA ASP A 799 -2.82 -16.63 34.92
C ASP A 799 -3.87 -17.46 34.18
N THR A 800 -3.48 -18.58 33.56
CA THR A 800 -4.36 -19.52 32.86
C THR A 800 -5.26 -18.84 31.82
N GLN A 801 -4.71 -17.84 31.11
CA GLN A 801 -5.47 -16.89 30.30
C GLN A 801 -6.27 -17.53 29.16
N ALA A 802 -5.80 -18.64 28.61
CA ALA A 802 -6.49 -19.37 27.54
C ALA A 802 -7.23 -20.63 28.03
N LEU A 803 -7.46 -20.80 29.34
CA LEU A 803 -8.07 -22.01 29.90
C LEU A 803 -9.46 -22.33 29.33
N ALA A 804 -10.34 -21.34 29.20
CA ALA A 804 -11.67 -21.53 28.64
C ALA A 804 -11.61 -22.09 27.21
N PHE A 805 -10.74 -21.51 26.37
CA PHE A 805 -10.51 -21.97 25.01
C PHE A 805 -9.89 -23.37 24.96
N ALA A 806 -8.92 -23.66 25.83
CA ALA A 806 -8.20 -24.92 25.86
C ALA A 806 -9.11 -26.13 26.12
N ASN A 807 -10.18 -25.96 26.90
CA ASN A 807 -11.14 -27.00 27.24
C ASN A 807 -12.09 -27.40 26.10
N LEU A 808 -12.07 -26.70 24.97
CA LEU A 808 -12.77 -27.17 23.77
C LEU A 808 -12.05 -28.39 23.18
N GLU A 809 -12.84 -29.32 22.65
CA GLU A 809 -12.34 -30.47 21.89
C GLU A 809 -11.42 -30.00 20.75
N ARG A 810 -10.22 -30.60 20.65
CA ARG A 810 -9.16 -30.12 19.75
C ARG A 810 -9.60 -30.00 18.29
N TRP A 811 -10.50 -30.87 17.82
CA TRP A 811 -11.02 -30.86 16.44
C TRP A 811 -12.03 -29.72 16.16
N ARG A 812 -12.57 -29.07 17.20
CA ARG A 812 -13.56 -27.97 17.10
C ARG A 812 -12.95 -26.58 17.22
N ARG A 813 -11.64 -26.47 17.45
CA ARG A 813 -10.94 -25.19 17.62
C ARG A 813 -9.62 -25.15 16.84
N PRO A 814 -9.08 -23.96 16.54
CA PRO A 814 -7.69 -23.85 16.09
C PRO A 814 -6.70 -24.51 17.07
N PRO A 815 -5.52 -24.96 16.60
CA PRO A 815 -4.45 -25.41 17.48
C PRO A 815 -4.09 -24.35 18.54
N LEU A 816 -3.93 -24.79 19.79
CA LEU A 816 -3.46 -23.98 20.89
C LEU A 816 -1.97 -24.24 21.12
N VAL A 817 -1.18 -23.18 20.99
CA VAL A 817 0.25 -23.16 21.28
C VAL A 817 0.42 -22.51 22.64
N LEU A 818 0.97 -23.25 23.60
CA LEU A 818 1.09 -22.80 24.98
C LEU A 818 2.55 -22.53 25.33
N ARG A 819 2.90 -21.28 25.56
CA ARG A 819 4.25 -20.90 25.98
C ARG A 819 4.40 -21.02 27.50
N LEU A 820 5.35 -21.83 27.96
CA LEU A 820 5.58 -22.02 29.38
C LEU A 820 6.48 -20.92 29.93
N VAL A 821 6.00 -20.31 31.00
CA VAL A 821 6.67 -19.25 31.76
C VAL A 821 6.69 -19.68 33.23
N THR A 822 7.03 -18.79 34.16
CA THR A 822 7.02 -19.11 35.59
C THR A 822 5.67 -19.68 36.02
N PRO A 823 5.60 -20.91 36.58
CA PRO A 823 4.34 -21.44 37.10
C PRO A 823 3.90 -20.68 38.35
N PHE A 824 2.59 -20.67 38.59
CA PHE A 824 1.99 -19.97 39.73
C PHE A 824 2.63 -20.36 41.06
N GLN A 825 2.82 -21.66 41.31
CA GLN A 825 3.41 -22.15 42.57
C GLN A 825 4.79 -21.54 42.82
N MET A 826 5.67 -21.55 41.81
CA MET A 826 7.01 -20.97 41.91
C MET A 826 6.94 -19.46 42.15
N ALA A 827 6.05 -18.75 41.46
CA ALA A 827 5.88 -17.31 41.66
C ALA A 827 5.36 -16.97 43.06
N ALA A 828 4.44 -17.76 43.59
CA ALA A 828 3.90 -17.59 44.94
C ALA A 828 4.98 -17.83 46.01
N ASP A 829 5.74 -18.91 45.88
CA ASP A 829 6.81 -19.27 46.83
C ASP A 829 7.92 -18.21 46.85
N MET A 830 8.37 -17.75 45.68
CA MET A 830 9.47 -16.77 45.55
C MET A 830 9.12 -15.37 46.06
N ASN A 831 7.84 -14.99 45.98
CA ASN A 831 7.37 -13.69 46.45
C ASN A 831 6.72 -13.77 47.85
N LEU A 832 6.77 -14.93 48.51
CA LEU A 832 6.17 -15.16 49.83
C LEU A 832 4.67 -14.78 49.88
N TRP A 833 3.93 -15.08 48.81
CA TRP A 833 2.49 -14.78 48.73
C TRP A 833 1.69 -15.69 49.66
N HIS A 834 0.83 -15.10 50.50
CA HIS A 834 -0.13 -15.84 51.31
C HIS A 834 -1.35 -16.23 50.48
N VAL A 835 -1.32 -17.42 49.88
CA VAL A 835 -2.43 -17.96 49.08
C VAL A 835 -3.17 -19.05 49.86
N ALA A 836 -4.49 -18.95 49.96
CA ALA A 836 -5.31 -19.97 50.62
C ALA A 836 -5.17 -21.34 49.91
N GLY A 837 -5.12 -22.43 50.68
CA GLY A 837 -4.83 -23.78 50.13
C GLY A 837 -5.77 -24.21 49.00
N GLY A 838 -7.06 -23.91 49.09
CA GLY A 838 -8.04 -24.19 48.03
C GLY A 838 -7.76 -23.42 46.74
N ALA A 839 -7.36 -22.15 46.84
CA ALA A 839 -7.01 -21.31 45.70
C ALA A 839 -5.71 -21.81 45.02
N ALA A 840 -4.68 -22.11 45.80
CA ALA A 840 -3.43 -22.67 45.28
C ALA A 840 -3.65 -24.00 44.53
N SER A 841 -4.53 -24.86 45.05
CA SER A 841 -4.92 -26.10 44.36
C SER A 841 -5.64 -25.83 43.03
N ALA A 842 -6.52 -24.83 42.99
CA ALA A 842 -7.25 -24.46 41.77
C ALA A 842 -6.31 -23.95 40.66
N PHE A 843 -5.39 -23.04 41.02
CA PHE A 843 -4.36 -22.55 40.09
C PHE A 843 -3.50 -23.68 39.52
N ASN A 844 -2.98 -24.56 40.40
CA ASN A 844 -2.16 -25.69 39.97
C ASN A 844 -2.94 -26.67 39.06
N ALA A 845 -4.21 -26.94 39.35
CA ALA A 845 -5.07 -27.78 38.51
C ALA A 845 -5.35 -27.13 37.15
N ALA A 846 -5.58 -25.82 37.13
CA ALA A 846 -5.82 -25.06 35.91
C ALA A 846 -4.59 -25.00 35.00
N GLU A 847 -3.39 -24.75 35.54
CA GLU A 847 -2.13 -24.80 34.78
C GLU A 847 -1.88 -26.19 34.19
N ARG A 848 -2.09 -27.27 34.98
CA ARG A 848 -2.00 -28.66 34.49
C ARG A 848 -2.97 -28.94 33.35
N THR A 849 -4.21 -28.49 33.48
CA THR A 849 -5.25 -28.68 32.47
C THR A 849 -4.90 -27.95 31.18
N LEU A 850 -4.38 -26.73 31.28
CA LEU A 850 -3.94 -25.95 30.13
C LEU A 850 -2.81 -26.64 29.37
N ILE A 851 -1.79 -27.16 30.09
CA ILE A 851 -0.68 -27.93 29.50
C ILE A 851 -1.20 -29.22 28.84
N ALA A 852 -2.07 -29.97 29.50
CA ALA A 852 -2.64 -31.21 28.97
C ALA A 852 -3.44 -30.98 27.67
N ASN A 853 -4.14 -29.85 27.57
CA ASN A 853 -5.01 -29.55 26.44
C ASN A 853 -4.32 -28.80 25.28
N ALA A 854 -3.13 -28.24 25.47
CA ALA A 854 -2.37 -27.58 24.41
C ALA A 854 -1.99 -28.55 23.27
N ASP A 855 -2.01 -28.07 22.03
CA ASP A 855 -1.57 -28.82 20.86
C ASP A 855 -0.03 -28.81 20.72
N ALA A 856 0.63 -27.73 21.17
CA ALA A 856 2.08 -27.64 21.34
C ALA A 856 2.42 -26.91 22.65
N VAL A 857 3.53 -27.28 23.29
CA VAL A 857 4.00 -26.75 24.57
C VAL A 857 5.42 -26.21 24.44
N LEU A 858 5.60 -24.91 24.60
CA LEU A 858 6.83 -24.20 24.26
C LEU A 858 7.48 -23.60 25.51
N PRO A 859 8.33 -24.33 26.24
CA PRO A 859 9.14 -23.72 27.30
C PRO A 859 10.11 -22.66 26.76
N ILE A 860 10.20 -21.53 27.46
CA ILE A 860 11.14 -20.44 27.11
C ILE A 860 12.59 -20.72 27.52
N SER A 861 12.82 -21.73 28.35
CA SER A 861 14.14 -22.20 28.78
C SER A 861 14.05 -23.66 29.22
N GLY A 862 15.17 -24.37 29.18
CA GLY A 862 15.26 -25.74 29.70
C GLY A 862 14.91 -25.79 31.18
N GLN A 863 15.36 -24.78 31.95
CA GLN A 863 15.08 -24.65 33.36
C GLN A 863 13.60 -24.43 33.68
N ILE A 864 12.88 -23.67 32.85
CA ILE A 864 11.42 -23.53 33.02
C ILE A 864 10.72 -24.85 32.76
N ALA A 865 11.14 -25.61 31.74
CA ALA A 865 10.60 -26.93 31.50
C ALA A 865 10.76 -27.85 32.74
N THR A 866 11.97 -27.88 33.31
CA THR A 866 12.29 -28.65 34.53
C THR A 866 11.49 -28.16 35.75
N THR A 867 11.29 -26.85 35.87
CA THR A 867 10.50 -26.28 36.96
C THR A 867 9.03 -26.69 36.88
N ILE A 868 8.46 -26.68 35.67
CA ILE A 868 7.07 -27.10 35.42
C ILE A 868 6.88 -28.59 35.73
N GLU A 869 7.79 -29.46 35.28
CA GLU A 869 7.77 -30.89 35.61
C GLU A 869 7.72 -31.11 37.12
N ARG A 870 8.57 -30.41 37.88
CA ARG A 870 8.63 -30.53 39.34
C ARG A 870 7.38 -29.96 40.02
N CYS A 871 6.96 -28.74 39.68
CA CYS A 871 5.83 -28.07 40.33
C CYS A 871 4.52 -28.80 40.07
N HIS A 872 4.31 -29.33 38.86
CA HIS A 872 3.06 -29.98 38.48
C HIS A 872 3.10 -31.51 38.51
N LYS A 873 4.28 -32.12 38.72
CA LYS A 873 4.51 -33.57 38.67
C LYS A 873 4.06 -34.16 37.32
N LEU A 874 4.62 -33.62 36.25
CA LEU A 874 4.34 -34.00 34.87
C LEU A 874 5.60 -34.52 34.18
N GLU A 875 5.42 -35.38 33.18
CA GLU A 875 6.47 -35.80 32.25
C GLU A 875 6.26 -35.10 30.89
N ARG A 876 7.35 -34.78 30.19
CA ARG A 876 7.30 -34.20 28.85
C ARG A 876 6.85 -35.24 27.84
N ASP A 877 6.01 -34.83 26.90
CA ASP A 877 5.62 -35.64 25.75
C ASP A 877 6.08 -34.98 24.43
N GLU A 878 5.73 -35.59 23.30
CA GLU A 878 6.12 -35.13 21.95
C GLU A 878 5.67 -33.70 21.60
N ARG A 879 4.75 -33.11 22.36
CA ARG A 879 4.27 -31.74 22.13
C ARG A 879 5.24 -30.69 22.68
N TRP A 880 6.19 -31.09 23.51
CA TRP A 880 7.11 -30.18 24.18
C TRP A 880 8.30 -29.86 23.28
N GLU A 881 8.43 -28.60 22.91
CA GLU A 881 9.51 -28.13 22.06
C GLU A 881 10.13 -26.85 22.61
N LEU A 882 11.46 -26.83 22.79
CA LEU A 882 12.16 -25.68 23.36
C LEU A 882 12.18 -24.51 22.35
N ALA A 883 11.43 -23.46 22.67
CA ALA A 883 11.42 -22.22 21.91
C ALA A 883 11.84 -21.06 22.83
N PRO A 884 13.14 -20.74 22.89
CA PRO A 884 13.65 -19.65 23.71
C PRO A 884 12.96 -18.33 23.41
N GLY A 885 12.78 -17.50 24.44
CA GLY A 885 12.31 -16.13 24.21
C GLY A 885 13.29 -15.35 23.35
N GLY A 886 12.79 -14.47 22.48
CA GLY A 886 13.61 -13.61 21.64
C GLY A 886 13.29 -12.13 21.81
N ILE A 887 14.31 -11.28 21.70
CA ILE A 887 14.15 -9.81 21.65
C ILE A 887 14.77 -9.24 20.37
N ALA A 888 14.44 -7.99 20.05
CA ALA A 888 15.17 -7.26 19.01
C ALA A 888 16.64 -7.22 19.40
N HIS A 889 17.53 -7.71 18.52
CA HIS A 889 18.95 -7.87 18.84
C HIS A 889 19.78 -6.61 18.51
N TRP A 890 19.11 -5.48 18.29
CA TRP A 890 19.68 -4.19 17.96
C TRP A 890 19.02 -3.11 18.83
N PRO A 891 19.74 -2.02 19.14
CA PRO A 891 19.21 -0.95 19.96
C PRO A 891 18.09 -0.22 19.23
N LEU A 892 17.16 0.36 20.00
CA LEU A 892 16.10 1.21 19.49
C LEU A 892 16.20 2.56 20.19
N PHE A 893 16.42 3.62 19.41
CA PHE A 893 16.53 4.96 19.96
C PHE A 893 15.27 5.78 19.69
N ASN A 894 14.75 6.46 20.72
CA ASN A 894 13.71 7.46 20.54
C ASN A 894 14.33 8.78 20.08
N VAL A 895 14.12 9.12 18.82
CA VAL A 895 14.65 10.36 18.22
C VAL A 895 14.12 11.65 18.84
N GLN A 896 13.00 11.57 19.56
CA GLN A 896 12.44 12.72 20.29
C GLN A 896 13.19 13.01 21.60
N GLU A 897 14.03 12.08 22.09
CA GLU A 897 14.70 12.18 23.39
C GLU A 897 16.24 12.38 23.28
N ASN A 898 16.77 12.76 22.10
CA ASN A 898 18.21 12.83 21.74
C ASN A 898 18.92 11.45 21.83
N TYR A 899 19.80 11.14 20.86
CA TYR A 899 20.37 9.78 20.72
C TYR A 899 21.29 9.38 21.88
N ASP A 900 22.27 10.22 22.22
CA ASP A 900 23.40 9.81 23.08
C ASP A 900 23.60 10.70 24.32
N ASN A 901 22.76 11.71 24.54
CA ASN A 901 22.98 12.64 25.65
C ASN A 901 22.49 12.04 26.98
N LEU A 902 23.43 11.90 27.93
CA LEU A 902 23.22 11.53 29.33
C LEU A 902 23.12 12.72 30.30
N ASP A 903 23.43 13.96 29.88
CA ASP A 903 23.52 15.17 30.74
C ASP A 903 22.33 15.33 31.68
N ARG A 904 21.15 14.88 31.25
CA ARG A 904 19.96 14.75 32.10
C ARG A 904 19.30 13.38 31.96
N LEU A 905 19.10 12.70 33.08
CA LEU A 905 18.32 11.47 33.20
C LEU A 905 17.15 11.70 34.14
N GLY A 906 16.01 12.13 33.60
CA GLY A 906 14.90 12.64 34.41
C GLY A 906 15.30 13.94 35.10
N ASP A 907 15.09 14.02 36.42
CA ASP A 907 15.47 15.19 37.24
C ASP A 907 16.95 15.19 37.68
N LEU A 908 17.71 14.15 37.34
CA LEU A 908 19.11 13.99 37.75
C LEU A 908 20.06 14.64 36.74
N ASP A 909 20.86 15.59 37.23
CA ASP A 909 22.06 16.08 36.55
C ASP A 909 23.12 14.98 36.54
N CYS A 910 23.45 14.51 35.34
CA CYS A 910 24.38 13.43 35.10
C CYS A 910 25.59 13.89 34.28
N ALA A 911 25.88 15.20 34.28
CA ALA A 911 27.05 15.76 33.62
C ALA A 911 28.34 15.00 34.05
N GLY A 912 29.08 14.48 33.06
CA GLY A 912 30.31 13.71 33.27
C GLY A 912 30.12 12.22 33.57
N LEU A 913 28.89 11.71 33.73
CA LEU A 913 28.64 10.27 33.95
C LEU A 913 29.06 9.42 32.75
N ALA A 914 29.03 9.99 31.54
CA ALA A 914 29.43 9.33 30.29
C ALA A 914 30.92 8.99 30.21
N ASP A 915 31.77 9.71 30.97
CA ASP A 915 33.23 9.51 30.99
C ASP A 915 33.68 8.53 32.10
N GLU A 916 32.75 8.08 32.94
CA GLU A 916 33.00 7.23 34.10
C GLU A 916 32.64 5.75 33.82
N LYS A 917 33.10 4.82 34.66
CA LYS A 917 32.76 3.39 34.50
C LYS A 917 31.46 3.06 35.20
N ILE A 918 30.36 3.03 34.43
CA ILE A 918 29.02 2.77 34.97
C ILE A 918 28.82 1.26 35.21
N VAL A 919 28.55 0.88 36.46
CA VAL A 919 28.01 -0.43 36.84
C VAL A 919 26.50 -0.29 37.02
N LEU A 920 25.75 -0.95 36.14
CA LEU A 920 24.31 -0.73 36.03
C LEU A 920 23.52 -1.89 36.65
N PHE A 921 22.42 -1.56 37.33
CA PHE A 921 21.37 -2.49 37.71
C PHE A 921 20.03 -2.01 37.13
N ILE A 922 19.30 -2.91 36.46
CA ILE A 922 17.95 -2.64 35.94
C ILE A 922 16.98 -3.71 36.46
N GLY A 923 15.93 -3.27 37.15
CA GLY A 923 14.87 -4.13 37.64
C GLY A 923 14.21 -3.60 38.91
N ARG A 924 13.07 -4.17 39.29
CA ARG A 924 12.39 -3.82 40.56
C ARG A 924 13.32 -4.09 41.75
N LEU A 925 13.36 -3.18 42.72
CA LEU A 925 14.18 -3.33 43.92
C LEU A 925 13.43 -4.23 44.91
N GLU A 926 13.60 -5.54 44.73
CA GLU A 926 12.92 -6.59 45.48
C GLU A 926 13.91 -7.70 45.84
N LEU A 927 13.61 -8.47 46.91
CA LEU A 927 14.48 -9.55 47.36
C LEU A 927 14.71 -10.62 46.28
N ARG A 928 13.68 -10.96 45.48
CA ARG A 928 13.82 -11.91 44.35
C ARG A 928 14.88 -11.48 43.35
N LYS A 929 15.03 -10.17 43.13
CA LYS A 929 16.00 -9.58 42.20
C LYS A 929 17.41 -9.47 42.78
N GLY A 930 17.59 -9.84 44.05
CA GLY A 930 18.90 -9.90 44.70
C GLY A 930 19.48 -8.54 45.01
N VAL A 931 18.62 -7.53 45.22
CA VAL A 931 19.08 -6.15 45.43
C VAL A 931 19.95 -6.03 46.68
N ASP A 932 19.65 -6.79 47.73
CA ASP A 932 20.46 -6.93 48.94
C ASP A 932 21.86 -7.52 48.69
N ILE A 933 21.99 -8.41 47.70
CA ILE A 933 23.28 -9.02 47.30
C ILE A 933 24.14 -7.96 46.60
N LEU A 934 23.53 -7.16 45.70
CA LEU A 934 24.20 -6.01 45.09
C LEU A 934 24.66 -5.02 46.15
N PHE A 935 23.79 -4.71 47.11
CA PHE A 935 24.11 -3.76 48.18
C PHE A 935 25.24 -4.24 49.08
N GLY A 936 25.27 -5.52 49.43
CA GLY A 936 26.39 -6.14 50.14
C GLY A 936 27.70 -6.18 49.34
N ALA A 937 27.68 -5.88 48.04
CA ALA A 937 28.85 -5.83 47.16
C ALA A 937 29.34 -4.38 46.88
N LEU A 938 28.51 -3.36 47.14
CA LEU A 938 28.77 -1.97 46.73
C LEU A 938 30.10 -1.44 47.24
N GLU A 939 30.38 -1.61 48.53
CA GLU A 939 31.60 -1.08 49.16
C GLU A 939 32.86 -1.65 48.50
N ALA A 940 32.88 -2.96 48.25
CA ALA A 940 34.00 -3.63 47.60
C ALA A 940 34.16 -3.21 46.11
N ILE A 941 33.05 -3.03 45.39
CA ILE A 941 33.08 -2.54 44.00
C ILE A 941 33.64 -1.11 43.95
N LEU A 942 33.15 -0.23 44.82
CA LEU A 942 33.53 1.18 44.89
C LEU A 942 34.97 1.40 45.40
N ALA A 943 35.50 0.46 46.17
CA ALA A 943 36.90 0.42 46.58
C ALA A 943 37.82 -0.15 45.48
N GLY A 944 37.31 -1.06 44.64
CA GLY A 944 38.06 -1.73 43.57
C GLY A 944 38.36 -0.84 42.36
N ASP A 945 37.55 0.19 42.10
CA ASP A 945 37.83 1.21 41.08
C ASP A 945 37.29 2.59 41.52
N PRO A 946 38.16 3.61 41.71
CA PRO A 946 37.73 4.96 42.07
C PRO A 946 36.78 5.63 41.07
N ALA A 947 36.89 5.28 39.78
CA ALA A 947 36.06 5.82 38.69
C ALA A 947 34.74 5.04 38.49
N ALA A 948 34.48 4.01 39.30
CA ALA A 948 33.23 3.28 39.23
C ALA A 948 32.07 4.11 39.80
N ARG A 949 30.98 4.17 39.03
CA ARG A 949 29.69 4.76 39.43
C ARG A 949 28.63 3.66 39.39
N ILE A 950 27.79 3.58 40.41
CA ILE A 950 26.70 2.60 40.45
C ILE A 950 25.41 3.31 40.07
N VAL A 951 24.73 2.80 39.04
CA VAL A 951 23.44 3.33 38.59
C VAL A 951 22.37 2.26 38.76
N ILE A 952 21.28 2.61 39.44
CA ILE A 952 20.21 1.69 39.81
C ILE A 952 18.90 2.25 39.24
N ALA A 953 18.33 1.53 38.28
CA ALA A 953 17.07 1.88 37.63
C ALA A 953 15.99 0.83 37.95
N GLY A 954 14.93 1.28 38.63
CA GLY A 954 13.76 0.48 38.93
C GLY A 954 12.93 1.03 40.09
N LYS A 955 11.67 0.59 40.15
CA LYS A 955 10.75 0.95 41.23
C LYS A 955 11.20 0.37 42.56
N ASP A 956 11.27 1.21 43.59
CA ASP A 956 11.57 0.84 44.98
C ASP A 956 10.29 0.85 45.82
N SER A 957 9.70 -0.33 46.04
CA SER A 957 8.47 -0.44 46.85
C SER A 957 8.76 -0.75 48.33
N ASP A 958 9.98 -1.20 48.65
CA ASP A 958 10.35 -1.71 49.99
C ASP A 958 11.31 -0.76 50.74
N GLY A 959 11.59 0.41 50.18
CA GLY A 959 12.45 1.45 50.77
C GLY A 959 13.92 1.06 50.83
N TRP A 960 14.40 0.32 49.83
CA TRP A 960 15.79 -0.11 49.70
C TRP A 960 16.78 1.04 49.56
N GLN A 961 16.43 2.08 48.81
CA GLN A 961 17.28 3.25 48.57
C GLN A 961 17.72 3.90 49.88
N GLN A 962 16.78 4.18 50.79
CA GLN A 962 17.08 4.82 52.08
C GLN A 962 17.95 3.93 52.96
N LYS A 963 17.67 2.62 53.00
CA LYS A 963 18.43 1.64 53.79
C LYS A 963 19.90 1.57 53.37
N VAL A 964 20.15 1.58 52.06
CA VAL A 964 21.51 1.50 51.51
C VAL A 964 22.29 2.77 51.74
N LEU A 965 21.73 3.93 51.40
CA LEU A 965 22.42 5.20 51.52
C LEU A 965 22.82 5.48 52.98
N ALA A 966 22.01 5.06 53.95
CA ALA A 966 22.34 5.17 55.37
C ALA A 966 23.47 4.22 55.84
N SER A 967 23.74 3.14 55.09
CA SER A 967 24.75 2.13 55.42
C SER A 967 26.10 2.33 54.73
N LEU A 968 26.18 3.20 53.72
CA LEU A 968 27.41 3.45 52.97
C LEU A 968 28.42 4.29 53.79
N PRO A 969 29.74 4.06 53.63
CA PRO A 969 30.74 4.94 54.20
C PRO A 969 30.63 6.37 53.67
N ARG A 970 30.88 7.37 54.53
CA ARG A 970 30.83 8.80 54.16
C ARG A 970 31.65 9.10 52.90
N GLY A 971 31.03 9.77 51.94
CA GLY A 971 31.62 10.18 50.67
C GLY A 971 31.42 9.18 49.53
N GLN A 972 30.93 7.96 49.80
CA GLN A 972 30.58 7.00 48.75
C GLN A 972 29.16 7.20 48.21
N GLU A 973 28.29 7.89 48.96
CA GLU A 973 26.88 8.10 48.59
C GLU A 973 26.74 8.86 47.26
N SER A 974 27.68 9.77 46.96
CA SER A 974 27.71 10.56 45.72
C SER A 974 28.05 9.74 44.45
N ARG A 975 28.44 8.46 44.60
CA ARG A 975 28.76 7.55 43.50
C ARG A 975 27.68 6.49 43.26
N VAL A 976 26.57 6.52 44.01
CA VAL A 976 25.45 5.59 43.87
C VAL A 976 24.19 6.38 43.51
N HIS A 977 23.69 6.16 42.29
CA HIS A 977 22.60 6.93 41.70
C HIS A 977 21.35 6.07 41.54
N PHE A 978 20.24 6.51 42.12
CA PHE A 978 18.93 5.86 42.00
C PHE A 978 18.05 6.68 41.06
N LEU A 979 17.61 6.07 39.95
CA LEU A 979 16.84 6.75 38.91
C LEU A 979 15.32 6.52 39.02
N GLY A 980 14.89 5.60 39.89
CA GLY A 980 13.50 5.13 39.91
C GLY A 980 13.14 4.35 38.64
N GLU A 981 11.85 4.30 38.32
CA GLU A 981 11.37 3.67 37.08
C GLU A 981 11.69 4.55 35.86
N VAL A 982 12.29 3.95 34.83
CA VAL A 982 12.77 4.66 33.64
C VAL A 982 12.06 4.19 32.37
N SER A 983 11.97 5.06 31.36
CA SER A 983 11.46 4.70 30.04
C SER A 983 12.38 3.71 29.33
N GLY A 984 11.87 3.02 28.30
CA GLY A 984 12.69 2.13 27.47
C GLY A 984 13.84 2.88 26.78
N ALA A 985 13.62 4.11 26.34
CA ALA A 985 14.66 4.95 25.74
C ALA A 985 15.77 5.31 26.74
N ILE A 986 15.42 5.66 27.98
CA ILE A 986 16.41 5.89 29.05
C ILE A 986 17.16 4.60 29.38
N ARG A 987 16.45 3.46 29.49
CA ARG A 987 17.09 2.15 29.68
C ARG A 987 18.13 1.86 28.60
N ASP A 988 17.80 2.10 27.34
CA ASP A 988 18.71 1.85 26.21
C ASP A 988 19.91 2.79 26.22
N LYS A 989 19.75 4.06 26.62
CA LYS A 989 20.89 4.96 26.87
C LYS A 989 21.79 4.47 28.00
N LEU A 990 21.21 4.08 29.13
CA LEU A 990 21.95 3.57 30.28
C LEU A 990 22.77 2.33 29.89
N LEU A 991 22.16 1.42 29.15
CA LEU A 991 22.85 0.24 28.63
C LEU A 991 23.95 0.63 27.64
N ALA A 992 23.70 1.55 26.69
CA ALA A 992 24.70 1.99 25.72
C ALA A 992 25.98 2.56 26.37
N HIS A 993 25.88 3.13 27.57
CA HIS A 993 27.01 3.68 28.34
C HIS A 993 27.48 2.80 29.50
N ALA A 994 26.83 1.66 29.77
CA ALA A 994 27.19 0.80 30.88
C ALA A 994 28.50 0.05 30.61
N HIS A 995 29.42 0.05 31.59
CA HIS A 995 30.61 -0.78 31.55
C HIS A 995 30.27 -2.26 31.79
N CYS A 996 29.31 -2.53 32.67
CA CYS A 996 28.69 -3.85 32.83
C CYS A 996 27.28 -3.76 33.46
N LEU A 997 26.44 -4.76 33.22
CA LEU A 997 25.14 -4.93 33.89
C LEU A 997 25.26 -5.99 35.00
N VAL A 998 24.73 -5.69 36.18
CA VAL A 998 24.66 -6.61 37.33
C VAL A 998 23.26 -7.19 37.47
N VAL A 999 23.16 -8.52 37.46
CA VAL A 999 21.90 -9.28 37.58
C VAL A 999 22.02 -10.28 38.73
N PRO A 1000 21.88 -9.86 39.99
CA PRO A 1000 22.18 -10.66 41.16
C PRO A 1000 20.99 -11.50 41.62
N SER A 1001 20.05 -11.80 40.71
CA SER A 1001 18.75 -12.39 41.05
C SER A 1001 18.87 -13.73 41.78
N ARG A 1002 17.91 -14.07 42.63
CA ARG A 1002 17.80 -15.41 43.22
C ARG A 1002 17.05 -16.38 42.32
N TYR A 1003 16.18 -15.84 41.46
CA TYR A 1003 15.47 -16.62 40.49
C TYR A 1003 15.11 -15.78 39.27
N GLU A 1004 15.56 -16.22 38.11
CA GLU A 1004 15.14 -15.71 36.81
C GLU A 1004 14.56 -16.81 35.92
N SER A 1005 13.45 -16.51 35.28
CA SER A 1005 12.75 -17.47 34.41
C SER A 1005 13.38 -17.57 33.02
N PHE A 1006 14.06 -16.51 32.60
CA PHE A 1006 14.77 -16.46 31.34
C PHE A 1006 15.98 -15.54 31.44
N GLY A 1007 15.75 -14.25 31.70
CA GLY A 1007 16.80 -13.23 31.80
C GLY A 1007 16.73 -12.22 30.65
N LEU A 1008 15.65 -11.42 30.60
CA LEU A 1008 15.52 -10.34 29.62
C LEU A 1008 16.57 -9.25 29.78
N ALA A 1009 16.87 -8.84 31.03
CA ALA A 1009 17.86 -7.79 31.28
C ALA A 1009 19.27 -8.15 30.76
N PRO A 1010 19.79 -9.38 30.93
CA PRO A 1010 21.00 -9.81 30.22
C PRO A 1010 20.93 -9.67 28.69
N LEU A 1011 19.81 -10.04 28.07
CA LEU A 1011 19.65 -9.90 26.62
C LEU A 1011 19.62 -8.42 26.19
N GLU A 1012 18.91 -7.56 26.93
CA GLU A 1012 18.90 -6.11 26.70
C GLU A 1012 20.32 -5.54 26.80
N ALA A 1013 21.14 -5.97 27.76
CA ALA A 1013 22.55 -5.58 27.83
C ALA A 1013 23.36 -6.06 26.61
N PHE A 1014 23.13 -7.30 26.16
CA PHE A 1014 23.85 -7.84 25.01
C PHE A 1014 23.56 -7.11 23.70
N VAL A 1015 22.36 -6.55 23.53
CA VAL A 1015 22.00 -5.65 22.41
C VAL A 1015 22.98 -4.48 22.29
N HIS A 1016 23.38 -3.92 23.44
CA HIS A 1016 24.32 -2.80 23.53
C HIS A 1016 25.78 -3.24 23.70
N LYS A 1017 26.07 -4.54 23.48
CA LYS A 1017 27.42 -5.12 23.63
C LYS A 1017 27.96 -5.01 25.07
N VAL A 1018 27.07 -4.92 26.07
CA VAL A 1018 27.45 -4.78 27.48
C VAL A 1018 27.63 -6.16 28.12
N PRO A 1019 28.79 -6.44 28.76
CA PRO A 1019 29.00 -7.69 29.48
C PRO A 1019 28.14 -7.74 30.77
N VAL A 1020 27.71 -8.94 31.14
CA VAL A 1020 26.81 -9.15 32.28
C VAL A 1020 27.52 -9.88 33.42
N VAL A 1021 27.35 -9.42 34.66
CA VAL A 1021 27.71 -10.17 35.88
C VAL A 1021 26.44 -10.66 36.54
N ALA A 1022 26.23 -11.97 36.57
CA ALA A 1022 24.96 -12.54 37.01
C ALA A 1022 25.13 -13.76 37.93
N SER A 1023 24.11 -14.05 38.74
CA SER A 1023 24.12 -15.21 39.61
C SER A 1023 23.91 -16.51 38.81
N ARG A 1024 24.44 -17.63 39.30
CA ARG A 1024 24.12 -18.99 38.79
C ARG A 1024 22.75 -19.46 39.27
N SER A 1025 21.70 -18.70 38.99
CA SER A 1025 20.34 -18.99 39.43
C SER A 1025 19.35 -19.06 38.25
N GLY A 1026 18.31 -19.89 38.40
CA GLY A 1026 17.27 -20.04 37.39
C GLY A 1026 17.84 -20.33 35.98
N ALA A 1027 17.29 -19.65 34.98
CA ALA A 1027 17.68 -19.81 33.58
C ALA A 1027 18.90 -18.96 33.16
N ILE A 1028 19.50 -18.16 34.06
CA ILE A 1028 20.62 -17.27 33.74
C ILE A 1028 21.78 -18.00 33.07
N PRO A 1029 22.22 -19.20 33.53
CA PRO A 1029 23.33 -19.92 32.90
C PRO A 1029 23.03 -20.42 31.48
N GLU A 1030 21.77 -20.48 31.05
CA GLU A 1030 21.41 -20.78 29.66
C GLU A 1030 21.61 -19.55 28.76
N VAL A 1031 21.46 -18.34 29.30
CA VAL A 1031 21.59 -17.08 28.56
C VAL A 1031 23.02 -16.55 28.58
N VAL A 1032 23.61 -16.48 29.77
CA VAL A 1032 24.94 -15.91 30.04
C VAL A 1032 25.97 -17.03 30.12
N LEU A 1033 26.82 -17.14 29.09
CA LEU A 1033 27.94 -18.07 29.05
C LEU A 1033 29.13 -17.50 29.84
N ASP A 1034 29.48 -18.19 30.93
CA ASP A 1034 30.52 -17.77 31.86
C ASP A 1034 31.89 -17.66 31.18
N GLY A 1035 32.53 -16.52 31.38
CA GLY A 1035 33.81 -16.20 30.76
C GLY A 1035 33.71 -15.86 29.28
N GLU A 1036 32.57 -15.97 28.60
CA GLU A 1036 32.41 -15.67 27.16
C GLU A 1036 31.66 -14.38 26.89
N CYS A 1037 30.47 -14.20 27.47
CA CYS A 1037 29.65 -12.99 27.32
C CYS A 1037 29.31 -12.32 28.66
N GLY A 1038 29.72 -12.95 29.77
CA GLY A 1038 29.55 -12.43 31.12
C GLY A 1038 30.37 -13.22 32.12
N LEU A 1039 30.22 -12.90 33.40
CA LEU A 1039 30.79 -13.67 34.51
C LEU A 1039 29.65 -14.15 35.42
N LEU A 1040 29.72 -15.42 35.83
CA LEU A 1040 28.74 -16.03 36.71
C LEU A 1040 29.29 -16.25 38.12
N PHE A 1041 28.53 -15.81 39.13
CA PHE A 1041 28.85 -15.98 40.55
C PHE A 1041 27.83 -16.85 41.29
N SER A 1042 28.20 -17.38 42.46
CA SER A 1042 27.34 -18.25 43.27
C SER A 1042 26.13 -17.50 43.82
N GLU A 1043 24.95 -18.11 43.80
CA GLU A 1043 23.71 -17.49 44.30
C GLU A 1043 23.87 -17.00 45.75
N GLY A 1044 23.47 -15.75 46.03
CA GLY A 1044 23.56 -15.16 47.37
C GLY A 1044 24.94 -14.63 47.78
N ASN A 1045 26.00 -14.81 46.97
CA ASN A 1045 27.36 -14.43 47.35
C ASN A 1045 27.73 -13.02 46.87
N SER A 1046 27.59 -12.02 47.74
CA SER A 1046 27.94 -10.63 47.43
C SER A 1046 29.45 -10.41 47.21
N LYS A 1047 30.31 -11.23 47.82
CA LYS A 1047 31.76 -11.13 47.65
C LYS A 1047 32.19 -11.56 46.25
N GLU A 1048 31.71 -12.71 45.78
CA GLU A 1048 31.98 -13.17 44.41
C GLU A 1048 31.41 -12.22 43.36
N LEU A 1049 30.25 -11.60 43.63
CA LEU A 1049 29.70 -10.55 42.79
C LEU A 1049 30.68 -9.36 42.69
N ALA A 1050 31.16 -8.85 43.83
CA ALA A 1050 32.12 -7.74 43.85
C ALA A 1050 33.41 -8.11 43.10
N ASP A 1051 33.99 -9.29 43.36
CA ASP A 1051 35.20 -9.76 42.71
C ASP A 1051 35.03 -9.82 41.18
N ALA A 1052 33.88 -10.31 40.69
CA ALA A 1052 33.58 -10.38 39.26
C ALA A 1052 33.44 -8.99 38.62
N VAL A 1053 32.72 -8.06 39.28
CA VAL A 1053 32.57 -6.68 38.79
C VAL A 1053 33.93 -5.97 38.74
N VAL A 1054 34.71 -6.04 39.83
CA VAL A 1054 36.06 -5.41 39.89
C VAL A 1054 36.98 -5.99 38.81
N ARG A 1055 36.90 -7.29 38.52
CA ARG A 1055 37.67 -7.91 37.45
C ARG A 1055 37.33 -7.37 36.06
N ILE A 1056 36.07 -7.03 35.78
CA ILE A 1056 35.66 -6.39 34.53
C ILE A 1056 36.09 -4.92 34.48
N LEU A 1057 35.97 -4.20 35.59
CA LEU A 1057 36.38 -2.78 35.69
C LEU A 1057 37.89 -2.60 35.47
N THR A 1058 38.70 -3.51 36.00
CA THR A 1058 40.17 -3.40 36.02
C THR A 1058 40.88 -4.12 34.88
N ASN A 1059 40.19 -4.94 34.07
CA ASN A 1059 40.78 -5.69 32.96
C ASN A 1059 40.13 -5.36 31.60
N PRO A 1060 40.69 -4.40 30.83
CA PRO A 1060 40.15 -4.00 29.52
C PRO A 1060 40.12 -5.14 28.49
N THR A 1061 41.09 -6.05 28.53
CA THR A 1061 41.13 -7.19 27.59
C THR A 1061 39.99 -8.16 27.85
N LEU A 1062 39.70 -8.43 29.13
CA LEU A 1062 38.56 -9.25 29.52
C LEU A 1062 37.25 -8.56 29.12
N HIS A 1063 37.08 -7.27 29.43
CA HIS A 1063 35.89 -6.50 29.08
C HIS A 1063 35.60 -6.56 27.57
N ASN A 1064 36.58 -6.23 26.72
CA ASN A 1064 36.43 -6.27 25.26
C ASN A 1064 36.02 -7.66 24.75
N ARG A 1065 36.63 -8.72 25.30
CA ARG A 1065 36.30 -10.09 24.93
C ARG A 1065 34.86 -10.45 25.30
N LEU A 1066 34.42 -10.10 26.51
CA LEU A 1066 33.05 -10.33 26.97
C LEU A 1066 32.03 -9.51 26.17
N SER A 1067 32.36 -8.26 25.84
CA SER A 1067 31.54 -7.36 25.02
C SER A 1067 31.30 -7.92 23.61
N LEU A 1068 32.35 -8.41 22.94
CA LEU A 1068 32.22 -9.08 21.64
C LEU A 1068 31.44 -10.40 21.77
N GLY A 1069 31.63 -11.13 22.86
CA GLY A 1069 30.86 -12.33 23.17
C GLY A 1069 29.37 -12.04 23.36
N ALA A 1070 29.01 -10.96 24.06
CA ALA A 1070 27.65 -10.48 24.23
C ALA A 1070 26.99 -10.14 22.87
N ALA A 1071 27.69 -9.39 22.02
CA ALA A 1071 27.22 -9.05 20.67
C ALA A 1071 26.98 -10.28 19.77
N LYS A 1072 27.77 -11.34 19.97
CA LYS A 1072 27.57 -12.63 19.29
C LYS A 1072 26.37 -13.38 19.89
N ARG A 1073 26.29 -13.44 21.22
CA ARG A 1073 25.30 -14.23 21.96
C ARG A 1073 23.86 -13.75 21.73
N ILE A 1074 23.63 -12.44 21.60
CA ILE A 1074 22.27 -11.92 21.38
C ILE A 1074 21.64 -12.40 20.08
N ARG A 1075 22.45 -12.75 19.05
CA ARG A 1075 21.92 -13.30 17.79
C ARG A 1075 21.22 -14.64 18.01
N ASP A 1076 21.71 -15.48 18.92
CA ASP A 1076 21.09 -16.77 19.26
C ASP A 1076 19.69 -16.61 19.85
N PHE A 1077 19.47 -15.51 20.57
CA PHE A 1077 18.20 -15.13 21.22
C PHE A 1077 17.50 -13.97 20.51
N SER A 1078 17.71 -13.84 19.20
CA SER A 1078 16.98 -12.85 18.42
C SER A 1078 15.50 -13.23 18.32
N ALA A 1079 14.64 -12.20 18.31
CA ALA A 1079 13.21 -12.36 18.04
C ALA A 1079 12.97 -13.11 16.73
N ARG A 1080 13.84 -12.88 15.73
CA ARG A 1080 13.78 -13.56 14.44
C ARG A 1080 13.91 -15.07 14.57
N ASN A 1081 14.93 -15.55 15.29
CA ASN A 1081 15.14 -16.99 15.52
C ASN A 1081 13.97 -17.61 16.31
N SER A 1082 13.44 -16.88 17.30
CA SER A 1082 12.24 -17.31 18.04
C SER A 1082 11.03 -17.44 17.11
N ALA A 1083 10.83 -16.49 16.19
CA ALA A 1083 9.74 -16.53 15.23
C ALA A 1083 9.91 -17.68 14.22
N ILE A 1084 11.11 -17.91 13.70
CA ILE A 1084 11.42 -19.02 12.78
C ILE A 1084 10.98 -20.37 13.38
N ARG A 1085 11.47 -20.69 14.58
CA ARG A 1085 11.09 -21.94 15.29
C ARG A 1085 9.59 -22.03 15.53
N THR A 1086 8.98 -20.90 15.88
CA THR A 1086 7.54 -20.84 16.16
C THR A 1086 6.71 -21.10 14.89
N VAL A 1087 7.10 -20.57 13.73
CA VAL A 1087 6.44 -20.81 12.44
C VAL A 1087 6.60 -22.26 11.97
N GLU A 1088 7.77 -22.88 12.19
CA GLU A 1088 7.97 -24.31 11.90
C GLU A 1088 6.98 -25.19 12.67
N ILE A 1089 6.82 -24.92 13.97
CA ILE A 1089 5.83 -25.59 14.83
C ILE A 1089 4.41 -25.37 14.29
N TYR A 1090 4.06 -24.15 13.85
CA TYR A 1090 2.74 -23.86 13.28
C TYR A 1090 2.50 -24.66 12.00
N GLY A 1091 3.49 -24.73 11.13
CA GLY A 1091 3.46 -25.54 9.91
C GLY A 1091 3.19 -27.02 10.21
N HIS A 1092 3.92 -27.60 11.17
CA HIS A 1092 3.73 -28.99 11.58
C HIS A 1092 2.32 -29.27 12.13
N LEU A 1093 1.82 -28.41 13.02
CA LEU A 1093 0.47 -28.56 13.60
C LEU A 1093 -0.63 -28.52 12.53
N LEU A 1094 -0.51 -27.62 11.56
CA LEU A 1094 -1.49 -27.49 10.48
C LEU A 1094 -1.42 -28.66 9.49
N ALA A 1095 -0.22 -29.16 9.18
CA ALA A 1095 -0.01 -30.32 8.32
C ALA A 1095 -0.65 -31.59 8.92
N GLN A 1096 -0.41 -31.88 10.20
CA GLN A 1096 -0.97 -33.07 10.88
C GLN A 1096 -2.51 -33.08 10.85
N ARG A 1097 -3.15 -31.92 11.01
CA ARG A 1097 -4.61 -31.78 10.94
C ARG A 1097 -5.19 -31.95 9.53
N SER A 1098 -4.41 -31.65 8.49
CA SER A 1098 -4.85 -31.81 7.11
C SER A 1098 -4.87 -33.27 6.63
N ILE A 1099 -4.03 -34.13 7.24
CA ILE A 1099 -3.89 -35.57 6.94
C ILE A 1099 -4.99 -36.39 7.63
N GLY A 1100 -5.45 -35.97 8.81
CA GLY A 1100 -6.57 -36.59 9.53
C GLY A 1100 -7.94 -36.04 9.10
N LYS A 1101 -8.44 -36.38 7.91
CA LYS A 1101 -9.84 -36.09 7.53
C LYS A 1101 -10.80 -37.22 7.93
N PRO A 1102 -11.77 -37.00 8.83
CA PRO A 1102 -13.14 -37.42 8.57
C PRO A 1102 -13.79 -36.43 7.58
N ARG A 1103 -14.78 -36.91 6.81
CA ARG A 1103 -15.56 -36.15 5.80
C ARG A 1103 -15.91 -34.73 6.28
N ARG A 1104 -15.85 -33.76 5.35
CA ARG A 1104 -16.41 -32.40 5.50
C ARG A 1104 -17.79 -32.47 6.15
N VAL A 1105 -17.87 -32.14 7.44
CA VAL A 1105 -19.11 -31.73 8.08
C VAL A 1105 -19.17 -30.21 7.93
N PRO A 1106 -20.33 -29.63 7.59
CA PRO A 1106 -20.50 -28.18 7.58
C PRO A 1106 -20.03 -27.58 8.90
N VAL A 1107 -19.45 -26.38 8.87
CA VAL A 1107 -19.18 -25.59 10.07
C VAL A 1107 -20.51 -25.41 10.80
N ALA A 1108 -20.77 -26.22 11.82
CA ALA A 1108 -21.88 -25.99 12.73
C ALA A 1108 -21.56 -24.70 13.51
N PRO A 1109 -22.52 -23.78 13.69
CA PRO A 1109 -22.30 -22.58 14.48
C PRO A 1109 -21.72 -22.97 15.85
N MET A 1110 -20.62 -22.33 16.26
CA MET A 1110 -20.18 -22.41 17.65
C MET A 1110 -21.37 -21.97 18.51
N LEU A 1111 -21.81 -22.87 19.41
CA LEU A 1111 -22.94 -22.65 20.32
C LEU A 1111 -22.81 -21.26 20.95
N ARG A 1112 -23.85 -20.43 20.83
CA ARG A 1112 -23.88 -19.14 21.50
C ARG A 1112 -23.88 -19.42 23.00
N LEU A 1113 -23.20 -18.59 23.80
CA LEU A 1113 -23.27 -18.63 25.27
C LEU A 1113 -24.72 -18.62 25.80
N ALA A 1114 -25.68 -18.12 25.02
CA ALA A 1114 -27.11 -18.19 25.31
C ALA A 1114 -27.68 -19.62 25.30
N ASP A 1115 -27.16 -20.53 24.47
CA ASP A 1115 -27.67 -21.89 24.29
C ASP A 1115 -27.24 -22.83 25.45
N TYR A 1116 -26.16 -22.47 26.17
CA TYR A 1116 -25.73 -23.20 27.36
C TYR A 1116 -26.64 -22.93 28.58
N ARG A 1117 -27.29 -21.75 28.64
CA ARG A 1117 -28.23 -21.40 29.71
C ARG A 1117 -29.54 -22.20 29.62
N ALA A 1118 -29.96 -22.61 28.42
CA ALA A 1118 -31.17 -23.39 28.22
C ALA A 1118 -31.01 -24.88 28.59
N SER A 1119 -29.85 -25.49 28.32
CA SER A 1119 -29.62 -26.92 28.60
C SER A 1119 -29.21 -27.23 30.06
N SER A 1120 -28.77 -26.21 30.81
CA SER A 1120 -28.36 -26.35 32.22
C SER A 1120 -29.53 -26.25 33.20
N GLN A 1121 -30.68 -25.68 32.79
CA GLN A 1121 -31.88 -25.61 33.62
C GLN A 1121 -32.74 -26.89 33.59
N GLU A 1122 -32.51 -27.82 32.65
CA GLU A 1122 -33.25 -29.09 32.57
C GLU A 1122 -32.51 -30.31 33.13
N LYS A 1123 -31.31 -30.15 33.70
CA LYS A 1123 -30.53 -31.27 34.30
C LYS A 1123 -29.99 -31.01 35.71
N MET A 1124 -30.66 -30.16 36.49
CA MET A 1124 -30.46 -30.05 37.95
C MET A 1124 -31.76 -30.30 38.74
N THR A 1125 -32.55 -31.27 38.29
CA THR A 1125 -33.54 -31.99 39.10
C THR A 1125 -33.31 -33.48 38.90
N GLY A 1126 -32.38 -34.04 39.68
CA GLY A 1126 -31.98 -35.45 39.68
C GLY A 1126 -30.63 -35.65 40.33
#